data_AF-A0A7W7WI28-F1
#
_entry.id   AF-A0A7W7WI28-F1
#
_cell.length_a   1.000
_cell.length_b   1.000
_cell.length_c   1.000
_cell.angle_alpha   90.00
_cell.angle_beta   90.00
_cell.angle_gamma   90.00
#
_symmetry.space_group_name_H-M   'P 1'
#
loop_
_entity.id
_entity.type
_entity.pdbx_description
1 polymer ?
#
loop_
_entity_poly.entity_id
_entity_poly.type
_entity_poly.pdbx_seq_one_letter_code
_entity_poly.pdbx_strand_id
1 'polypeptide(L)'
;MGAGIGRFLRRTVIRTRVGALSAAVLLGALALPAFGPGGAAAAPLNIYVNNAVDAHCSDAGSGLQSQPFCTVQAAADVVLPGQTVNVAQGEYRESVKLTRSGNQGAPITFAGPGGHWTPNFVNVGSAGSTAGFSVVGAQHVWIRGLSFSGSQFGLLVENSGDVRVTDGGVVGGSTAAVRVTGADSQKVTIGRFTLLNAPGVGMVVDGGAKGTTLTTNLVNSGSATAVSVVDSPGTVVVSNSLYAGCRVGLELAGKSPDAVLMNNVVAAESMSDGNCGSQTPQVKISAESRSGLRADYNVVSAVGGRPAYQWGSESYSSQATFATETNQGVHDSFDSPVIPYQGDRHLGPLPTVDSADESAPGMLGVDVAGQGPVDDPVKANSGTGKGFRDRGATEYLNVGTAYTPTGPTRILDTRDEGENGRLTSMRRLKVTGSNGVPTFVTKAVTMNVTVTATSSAGYLSTSYGSSSVLNWSAAGQTVANLVTVPVDVDGMVTFYLGGSAVDVIADLAGYYSGSGSIFTATDPSRSLDTREAIGVPGHTPVAPGGTVELQVAGHNGVPTTGATAVTMNVTVTEPTGGGYLTVYPHGKDRPVISSLNWTPGRTIANLVTVPVVDGKVSFYNGSGGTVHVIADVAGYYGASGHDVYRVMQPNRLLDTRTNTQDGCMKNRQAAVVTPGQTIELGVCWQDITSATLNVTVTEPTAAGFLTVYPTGSPRPVASNLNWTAGQTIPNQVVVPVRNQKVSFYNGSGGTVHLVVDMFGYQSY
;
A
#
# COMPACT_ATOMS: atom_id res chain seq x y z
N MET A 1 -68.36 23.38 7.31
CA MET A 1 -67.24 22.99 6.44
C MET A 1 -67.01 21.50 6.74
N GLY A 2 -67.70 20.58 6.04
CA GLY A 2 -67.19 19.88 4.84
C GLY A 2 -66.25 18.74 5.27
N ALA A 3 -66.54 17.43 5.21
CA ALA A 3 -67.29 16.60 4.26
C ALA A 3 -66.80 16.77 2.80
N GLY A 4 -66.49 15.72 2.01
CA GLY A 4 -66.44 14.27 2.26
C GLY A 4 -66.24 13.47 0.95
N ILE A 5 -65.93 12.17 1.05
CA ILE A 5 -66.25 11.03 0.14
C ILE A 5 -66.25 11.23 -1.42
N GLY A 6 -65.50 10.37 -2.14
CA GLY A 6 -65.89 9.84 -3.48
C GLY A 6 -64.77 9.83 -4.55
N ARG A 7 -64.05 8.73 -4.78
CA ARG A 7 -64.34 7.55 -5.65
C ARG A 7 -64.28 7.78 -7.17
N PHE A 8 -63.47 6.95 -7.86
CA PHE A 8 -63.99 5.99 -8.86
C PHE A 8 -63.11 4.72 -9.02
N LEU A 9 -63.72 3.57 -9.33
CA LEU A 9 -63.09 2.25 -9.57
C LEU A 9 -62.64 2.11 -11.06
N ARG A 10 -61.85 1.14 -11.55
CA ARG A 10 -61.73 -0.33 -11.34
C ARG A 10 -60.30 -0.81 -11.71
N ARG A 11 -59.63 -1.72 -10.98
CA ARG A 11 -59.67 -3.21 -10.99
C ARG A 11 -59.48 -3.92 -12.35
N THR A 12 -58.35 -4.65 -12.48
CA THR A 12 -58.15 -5.97 -13.16
C THR A 12 -56.88 -6.64 -12.56
N VAL A 13 -56.67 -7.95 -12.75
CA VAL A 13 -56.66 -8.88 -11.59
C VAL A 13 -55.92 -10.23 -11.84
N ILE A 14 -54.78 -10.47 -11.13
CA ILE A 14 -54.16 -11.79 -10.75
C ILE A 14 -53.53 -12.63 -11.92
N ARG A 15 -52.31 -13.22 -11.89
CA ARG A 15 -51.86 -14.52 -11.27
C ARG A 15 -50.33 -14.74 -11.47
N THR A 16 -49.52 -14.99 -10.42
CA THR A 16 -49.06 -16.30 -9.82
C THR A 16 -48.37 -17.28 -10.80
N ARG A 17 -47.36 -18.11 -10.47
CA ARG A 17 -46.44 -18.30 -9.30
C ARG A 17 -45.29 -19.24 -9.75
N VAL A 18 -44.18 -19.23 -8.99
CA VAL A 18 -43.17 -20.29 -8.73
C VAL A 18 -43.32 -21.67 -9.43
N GLY A 19 -42.22 -22.20 -9.99
CA GLY A 19 -42.03 -23.63 -10.26
C GLY A 19 -40.73 -23.96 -10.99
N ALA A 20 -39.84 -24.75 -10.38
CA ALA A 20 -38.62 -25.28 -11.01
C ALA A 20 -38.85 -26.70 -11.54
N LEU A 21 -38.19 -27.09 -12.64
CA LEU A 21 -37.97 -28.50 -12.98
C LEU A 21 -36.91 -28.68 -14.08
N SER A 22 -35.99 -29.63 -13.85
CA SER A 22 -35.01 -30.10 -14.83
C SER A 22 -35.64 -31.15 -15.75
N ALA A 23 -35.31 -31.13 -17.04
CA ALA A 23 -35.46 -32.30 -17.92
C ALA A 23 -34.45 -32.22 -19.08
N ALA A 24 -33.65 -33.27 -19.25
CA ALA A 24 -32.81 -33.44 -20.43
C ALA A 24 -33.65 -34.05 -21.56
N VAL A 25 -33.40 -33.62 -22.80
CA VAL A 25 -33.88 -34.31 -24.01
C VAL A 25 -32.68 -34.53 -24.93
N LEU A 26 -32.13 -35.74 -24.90
CA LEU A 26 -31.36 -36.26 -26.03
C LEU A 26 -32.36 -36.66 -27.13
N LEU A 27 -32.23 -36.05 -28.30
CA LEU A 27 -32.76 -36.58 -29.55
C LEU A 27 -31.64 -36.54 -30.59
N GLY A 28 -31.04 -37.69 -30.85
CA GLY A 28 -30.07 -37.85 -31.92
C GLY A 28 -30.79 -37.81 -33.28
N ALA A 29 -30.35 -36.91 -34.15
CA ALA A 29 -30.66 -36.97 -35.58
C ALA A 29 -29.41 -37.42 -36.33
N LEU A 30 -29.58 -38.40 -37.22
CA LEU A 30 -28.49 -39.00 -38.01
C LEU A 30 -27.83 -37.95 -38.92
N ALA A 31 -26.52 -38.08 -39.10
CA ALA A 31 -25.78 -37.27 -40.05
C ALA A 31 -26.21 -37.57 -41.50
N LEU A 32 -26.48 -36.51 -42.26
CA LEU A 32 -26.38 -36.50 -43.71
C LEU A 32 -25.29 -35.49 -44.08
N PRO A 33 -24.21 -35.89 -44.78
CA PRO A 33 -23.12 -34.99 -45.09
C PRO A 33 -23.50 -34.09 -46.28
N ALA A 34 -23.88 -32.85 -45.97
CA ALA A 34 -24.00 -31.81 -46.99
C ALA A 34 -22.59 -31.36 -47.43
N PHE A 35 -21.97 -32.12 -48.33
CA PHE A 35 -20.77 -31.71 -49.05
C PHE A 35 -21.10 -30.60 -50.05
N GLY A 36 -21.29 -29.37 -49.54
CA GLY A 36 -21.19 -28.15 -50.33
C GLY A 36 -19.72 -27.73 -50.44
N PRO A 37 -19.16 -27.52 -51.65
CA PRO A 37 -17.80 -27.00 -51.76
C PRO A 37 -17.76 -25.53 -51.31
N GLY A 38 -16.79 -25.18 -50.46
CA GLY A 38 -16.43 -23.79 -50.20
C GLY A 38 -17.07 -23.10 -48.99
N GLY A 39 -17.59 -23.85 -48.01
CA GLY A 39 -17.87 -23.31 -46.68
C GLY A 39 -16.58 -22.94 -45.94
N ALA A 40 -16.01 -21.77 -46.23
CA ALA A 40 -14.81 -21.29 -45.54
C ALA A 40 -15.10 -21.15 -44.04
N ALA A 41 -14.39 -21.95 -43.22
CA ALA A 41 -14.44 -21.79 -41.77
C ALA A 41 -14.01 -20.36 -41.40
N ALA A 42 -14.72 -19.73 -40.48
CA ALA A 42 -14.37 -18.39 -40.02
C ALA A 42 -12.93 -18.38 -39.49
N ALA A 43 -12.13 -17.41 -39.93
CA ALA A 43 -10.73 -17.29 -39.51
C ALA A 43 -10.65 -17.20 -37.97
N PRO A 44 -9.69 -17.89 -37.33
CA PRO A 44 -9.62 -17.93 -35.88
C PRO A 44 -9.34 -16.52 -35.32
N LEU A 45 -10.03 -16.12 -34.26
CA LEU A 45 -9.78 -14.82 -33.60
C LEU A 45 -8.41 -14.75 -32.90
N ASN A 46 -7.77 -15.90 -32.68
CA ASN A 46 -6.44 -16.00 -32.08
C ASN A 46 -5.52 -16.80 -33.01
N ILE A 47 -4.35 -16.24 -33.28
CA ILE A 47 -3.18 -16.97 -33.80
C ILE A 47 -2.07 -16.92 -32.74
N TYR A 48 -1.11 -17.83 -32.84
CA TYR A 48 -0.11 -18.10 -31.80
C TYR A 48 1.29 -18.11 -32.40
N VAL A 49 2.25 -17.53 -31.67
CA VAL A 49 3.68 -17.60 -31.96
C VAL A 49 4.36 -18.21 -30.74
N ASN A 50 5.17 -19.26 -30.94
CA ASN A 50 5.95 -19.88 -29.87
C ASN A 50 7.16 -20.62 -30.47
N ASN A 51 8.37 -20.17 -30.14
CA ASN A 51 9.62 -20.77 -30.63
C ASN A 51 10.26 -21.78 -29.65
N ALA A 52 9.56 -22.18 -28.59
CA ALA A 52 10.01 -23.24 -27.69
C ALA A 52 10.15 -24.59 -28.43
N VAL A 53 11.15 -25.39 -28.03
CA VAL A 53 11.53 -26.63 -28.73
C VAL A 53 10.41 -27.67 -28.76
N ASP A 54 9.56 -27.68 -27.73
CA ASP A 54 8.39 -28.55 -27.54
C ASP A 54 7.11 -27.98 -28.17
N ALA A 55 7.11 -26.75 -28.69
CA ALA A 55 5.94 -26.13 -29.32
C ALA A 55 5.62 -26.67 -30.72
N HIS A 56 6.56 -27.40 -31.35
CA HIS A 56 6.44 -27.97 -32.70
C HIS A 56 5.94 -26.95 -33.75
N CYS A 57 6.44 -25.71 -33.67
CA CYS A 57 6.03 -24.58 -34.46
C CYS A 57 6.30 -24.75 -35.98
N SER A 58 5.60 -23.97 -36.82
CA SER A 58 5.88 -23.89 -38.25
C SER A 58 5.43 -22.56 -38.87
N ASP A 59 6.35 -21.87 -39.54
CA ASP A 59 6.08 -20.62 -40.26
C ASP A 59 5.27 -20.81 -41.56
N ALA A 60 5.13 -22.05 -42.03
CA ALA A 60 4.23 -22.42 -43.14
C ALA A 60 2.86 -22.94 -42.63
N GLY A 61 2.63 -22.92 -41.32
CA GLY A 61 1.45 -23.48 -40.66
C GLY A 61 0.24 -22.53 -40.65
N SER A 62 -0.77 -22.89 -39.86
CA SER A 62 -2.00 -22.12 -39.69
C SER A 62 -1.95 -21.10 -38.54
N GLY A 63 -0.91 -21.13 -37.70
CA GLY A 63 -0.80 -20.31 -36.50
C GLY A 63 -1.78 -20.70 -35.38
N LEU A 64 -2.44 -21.86 -35.47
CA LEU A 64 -3.29 -22.38 -34.39
C LEU A 64 -2.43 -22.80 -33.19
N GLN A 65 -3.02 -22.87 -31.98
CA GLN A 65 -2.29 -23.24 -30.77
C GLN A 65 -1.64 -24.65 -30.85
N SER A 66 -2.19 -25.56 -31.66
CA SER A 66 -1.63 -26.89 -31.92
C SER A 66 -0.46 -26.92 -32.91
N GLN A 67 -0.22 -25.83 -33.63
CA GLN A 67 0.93 -25.62 -34.51
C GLN A 67 1.15 -24.09 -34.65
N PRO A 68 1.76 -23.45 -33.65
CA PRO A 68 2.00 -22.02 -33.66
C PRO A 68 3.03 -21.66 -34.74
N PHE A 69 3.10 -20.39 -35.10
CA PHE A 69 4.23 -19.86 -35.87
C PHE A 69 5.52 -19.89 -35.02
N CYS A 70 6.67 -20.09 -35.65
CA CYS A 70 7.97 -20.00 -34.99
C CYS A 70 8.43 -18.54 -34.88
N THR A 71 8.10 -17.71 -35.87
CA THR A 71 8.48 -16.29 -35.93
C THR A 71 7.29 -15.36 -35.79
N VAL A 72 7.55 -14.16 -35.29
CA VAL A 72 6.55 -13.09 -35.18
C VAL A 72 6.25 -12.49 -36.56
N GLN A 73 7.23 -12.45 -37.47
CA GLN A 73 7.02 -12.01 -38.86
C GLN A 73 6.02 -12.91 -39.60
N ALA A 74 6.12 -14.24 -39.48
CA ALA A 74 5.17 -15.16 -40.14
C ALA A 74 3.71 -14.88 -39.72
N ALA A 75 3.48 -14.56 -38.44
CA ALA A 75 2.18 -14.10 -37.97
C ALA A 75 1.79 -12.72 -38.54
N ALA A 76 2.73 -11.77 -38.57
CA ALA A 76 2.50 -10.41 -39.10
C ALA A 76 2.16 -10.39 -40.61
N ASP A 77 2.67 -11.34 -41.38
CA ASP A 77 2.39 -11.46 -42.81
C ASP A 77 0.98 -11.97 -43.12
N VAL A 78 0.32 -12.67 -42.18
CA VAL A 78 -0.98 -13.33 -42.39
C VAL A 78 -2.14 -12.74 -41.57
N VAL A 79 -1.86 -12.06 -40.46
CA VAL A 79 -2.87 -11.59 -39.49
C VAL A 79 -3.94 -10.68 -40.12
N LEU A 80 -5.18 -10.82 -39.68
CA LEU A 80 -6.38 -10.16 -40.21
C LEU A 80 -7.01 -9.21 -39.17
N PRO A 81 -7.81 -8.21 -39.60
CA PRO A 81 -8.55 -7.34 -38.68
C PRO A 81 -9.32 -8.11 -37.59
N GLY A 82 -9.17 -7.67 -36.35
CA GLY A 82 -9.81 -8.27 -35.18
C GLY A 82 -9.09 -9.51 -34.60
N GLN A 83 -8.04 -10.01 -35.25
CA GLN A 83 -7.26 -11.13 -34.71
C GLN A 83 -6.24 -10.67 -33.65
N THR A 84 -6.00 -11.55 -32.67
CA THR A 84 -4.91 -11.42 -31.70
C THR A 84 -3.80 -12.45 -31.99
N VAL A 85 -2.58 -11.97 -32.14
CA VAL A 85 -1.34 -12.76 -32.16
C VAL A 85 -0.85 -12.92 -30.73
N ASN A 86 -0.99 -14.12 -30.18
CA ASN A 86 -0.52 -14.45 -28.83
C ASN A 86 0.92 -14.95 -28.92
N VAL A 87 1.88 -14.14 -28.46
CA VAL A 87 3.31 -14.46 -28.52
C VAL A 87 3.74 -15.04 -27.17
N ALA A 88 4.14 -16.30 -27.17
CA ALA A 88 4.66 -16.97 -25.98
C ALA A 88 6.01 -16.38 -25.55
N GLN A 89 6.32 -16.48 -24.25
CA GLN A 89 7.63 -16.14 -23.69
C GLN A 89 8.78 -16.67 -24.55
N GLY A 90 9.73 -15.82 -24.91
CA GLY A 90 10.83 -16.20 -25.78
C GLY A 90 11.64 -15.02 -26.32
N GLU A 91 12.81 -15.38 -26.86
CA GLU A 91 13.72 -14.49 -27.59
C GLU A 91 13.52 -14.72 -29.09
N TYR A 92 12.91 -13.74 -29.78
CA TYR A 92 12.60 -13.80 -31.21
C TYR A 92 13.61 -12.92 -31.98
N ARG A 93 14.72 -13.55 -32.40
CA ARG A 93 15.86 -12.87 -33.03
C ARG A 93 15.63 -12.58 -34.52
N GLU A 94 14.71 -11.66 -34.77
CA GLU A 94 14.28 -11.26 -36.11
C GLU A 94 14.17 -9.71 -36.25
N SER A 95 13.67 -9.23 -37.38
CA SER A 95 13.26 -7.84 -37.58
C SER A 95 11.83 -7.87 -38.11
N VAL A 96 10.85 -7.53 -37.27
CA VAL A 96 9.45 -7.59 -37.69
C VAL A 96 9.05 -6.30 -38.39
N LYS A 97 8.39 -6.41 -39.54
CA LYS A 97 7.71 -5.32 -40.24
C LYS A 97 6.24 -5.68 -40.45
N LEU A 98 5.36 -5.02 -39.70
CA LEU A 98 3.92 -5.09 -39.88
C LEU A 98 3.47 -3.98 -40.84
N THR A 99 2.88 -4.38 -41.97
CA THR A 99 2.24 -3.49 -42.95
C THR A 99 0.72 -3.67 -43.05
N ARG A 100 0.16 -4.64 -42.32
CA ARG A 100 -1.26 -4.94 -42.31
C ARG A 100 -2.02 -4.09 -41.29
N SER A 101 -3.22 -3.66 -41.67
CA SER A 101 -4.12 -2.84 -40.85
C SER A 101 -5.26 -3.67 -40.26
N GLY A 102 -5.68 -3.31 -39.05
CA GLY A 102 -7.00 -3.66 -38.54
C GLY A 102 -8.09 -2.73 -39.08
N ASN A 103 -9.27 -2.82 -38.46
CA ASN A 103 -10.40 -1.92 -38.72
C ASN A 103 -10.80 -1.19 -37.43
N GLN A 104 -11.53 -0.07 -37.56
CA GLN A 104 -12.16 0.58 -36.42
C GLN A 104 -13.06 -0.41 -35.66
N GLY A 105 -12.79 -0.61 -34.36
CA GLY A 105 -13.48 -1.60 -33.52
C GLY A 105 -13.04 -3.06 -33.70
N ALA A 106 -12.17 -3.35 -34.66
CA ALA A 106 -11.55 -4.66 -34.88
C ALA A 106 -10.04 -4.49 -35.22
N PRO A 107 -9.22 -3.98 -34.27
CA PRO A 107 -7.79 -3.80 -34.47
C PRO A 107 -7.07 -5.14 -34.62
N ILE A 108 -5.90 -5.14 -35.27
CA ILE A 108 -4.95 -6.24 -35.13
C ILE A 108 -4.27 -6.10 -33.77
N THR A 109 -4.20 -7.17 -32.98
CA THR A 109 -3.51 -7.15 -31.68
C THR A 109 -2.30 -8.08 -31.68
N PHE A 110 -1.16 -7.66 -31.17
CA PHE A 110 -0.05 -8.53 -30.74
C PHE A 110 0.02 -8.50 -29.22
N ALA A 111 0.04 -9.66 -28.56
CA ALA A 111 -0.04 -9.79 -27.12
C ALA A 111 0.97 -10.81 -26.59
N GLY A 112 1.90 -10.35 -25.75
CA GLY A 112 2.75 -11.19 -24.90
C GLY A 112 2.22 -11.27 -23.45
N PRO A 113 2.93 -11.99 -22.57
CA PRO A 113 2.55 -12.19 -21.17
C PRO A 113 2.70 -10.95 -20.27
N GLY A 114 3.37 -9.89 -20.73
CA GLY A 114 3.56 -8.64 -19.97
C GLY A 114 4.97 -8.46 -19.39
N GLY A 115 5.29 -7.22 -18.99
CA GLY A 115 6.39 -6.90 -18.06
C GLY A 115 7.82 -7.12 -18.57
N HIS A 116 8.47 -6.04 -19.02
CA HIS A 116 9.92 -5.98 -19.22
C HIS A 116 10.67 -6.19 -17.87
N TRP A 117 11.80 -6.91 -17.88
CA TRP A 117 12.56 -7.35 -16.70
C TRP A 117 11.86 -8.34 -15.75
N THR A 118 10.67 -8.84 -16.08
CA THR A 118 10.14 -10.04 -15.41
C THR A 118 10.84 -11.30 -15.93
N PRO A 119 10.87 -12.42 -15.17
CA PRO A 119 11.42 -13.69 -15.67
C PRO A 119 10.75 -14.23 -16.95
N ASN A 120 9.57 -13.72 -17.31
CA ASN A 120 8.69 -14.28 -18.35
C ASN A 120 8.47 -13.36 -19.56
N PHE A 121 9.33 -12.35 -19.75
CA PHE A 121 9.16 -11.38 -20.84
C PHE A 121 9.35 -11.98 -22.24
N VAL A 122 8.83 -11.26 -23.25
CA VAL A 122 9.09 -11.52 -24.67
C VAL A 122 10.01 -10.44 -25.21
N ASN A 123 11.04 -10.82 -25.95
CA ASN A 123 11.89 -9.89 -26.72
C ASN A 123 11.76 -10.19 -28.22
N VAL A 124 11.43 -9.17 -29.01
CA VAL A 124 11.41 -9.25 -30.48
C VAL A 124 12.50 -8.32 -31.03
N GLY A 125 13.55 -8.91 -31.60
CA GLY A 125 14.70 -8.17 -32.08
C GLY A 125 16.05 -8.80 -31.79
N SER A 126 17.11 -8.09 -32.18
CA SER A 126 18.50 -8.42 -31.87
C SER A 126 19.43 -7.23 -32.12
N ALA A 127 20.67 -7.29 -31.65
CA ALA A 127 21.68 -6.27 -31.97
C ALA A 127 22.04 -6.19 -33.48
N GLY A 128 21.66 -7.18 -34.30
CA GLY A 128 21.83 -7.15 -35.77
C GLY A 128 20.62 -6.60 -36.53
N SER A 129 19.47 -6.48 -35.86
CA SER A 129 18.20 -5.98 -36.42
C SER A 129 18.28 -4.46 -36.59
N THR A 130 17.87 -3.87 -37.72
CA THR A 130 17.82 -2.39 -37.86
C THR A 130 16.77 -1.80 -36.92
N ALA A 131 15.58 -2.38 -36.96
CA ALA A 131 14.52 -2.22 -35.99
C ALA A 131 14.11 -3.60 -35.44
N GLY A 132 13.77 -3.71 -34.16
CA GLY A 132 13.20 -4.93 -33.59
C GLY A 132 11.79 -5.19 -34.11
N PHE A 133 10.93 -4.18 -34.00
CA PHE A 133 9.58 -4.19 -34.55
C PHE A 133 9.26 -2.84 -35.23
N SER A 134 8.68 -2.91 -36.44
CA SER A 134 8.27 -1.75 -37.23
C SER A 134 6.79 -1.85 -37.63
N VAL A 135 6.01 -0.80 -37.40
CA VAL A 135 4.64 -0.63 -37.92
C VAL A 135 4.70 0.41 -39.03
N VAL A 136 4.43 0.03 -40.29
CA VAL A 136 4.70 0.87 -41.47
C VAL A 136 3.50 0.89 -42.42
N GLY A 137 2.89 2.07 -42.60
CA GLY A 137 1.70 2.24 -43.44
C GLY A 137 0.41 1.62 -42.88
N ALA A 138 0.40 1.19 -41.63
CA ALA A 138 -0.68 0.39 -41.04
C ALA A 138 -1.63 1.23 -40.18
N GLN A 139 -2.86 0.74 -39.98
CA GLN A 139 -3.92 1.40 -39.21
C GLN A 139 -4.53 0.43 -38.19
N HIS A 140 -5.01 0.94 -37.04
CA HIS A 140 -5.71 0.16 -36.01
C HIS A 140 -4.90 -1.06 -35.51
N VAL A 141 -3.73 -0.78 -34.93
CA VAL A 141 -2.77 -1.80 -34.46
C VAL A 141 -2.54 -1.66 -32.96
N TRP A 142 -2.81 -2.71 -32.19
CA TRP A 142 -2.51 -2.76 -30.76
C TRP A 142 -1.37 -3.75 -30.49
N ILE A 143 -0.41 -3.37 -29.66
CA ILE A 143 0.72 -4.21 -29.28
C ILE A 143 0.86 -4.11 -27.76
N ARG A 144 0.94 -5.25 -27.07
CA ARG A 144 1.08 -5.28 -25.61
C ARG A 144 1.90 -6.44 -25.09
N GLY A 145 2.58 -6.23 -23.96
CA GLY A 145 3.35 -7.26 -23.27
C GLY A 145 4.59 -7.75 -24.04
N LEU A 146 5.12 -6.92 -24.96
CA LEU A 146 6.30 -7.22 -25.77
C LEU A 146 7.42 -6.21 -25.49
N SER A 147 8.65 -6.69 -25.43
CA SER A 147 9.87 -5.86 -25.45
C SER A 147 10.54 -5.94 -26.82
N PHE A 148 11.34 -4.93 -27.17
CA PHE A 148 12.02 -4.87 -28.47
C PHE A 148 13.51 -4.62 -28.35
N SER A 149 14.28 -5.07 -29.34
CA SER A 149 15.71 -4.78 -29.42
C SER A 149 16.19 -4.55 -30.86
N GLY A 150 17.12 -3.61 -31.04
CA GLY A 150 17.64 -3.28 -32.36
C GLY A 150 18.85 -2.36 -32.32
N SER A 151 19.58 -2.35 -33.43
CA SER A 151 20.78 -1.55 -33.64
C SER A 151 20.47 -0.06 -33.76
N GLN A 152 19.50 0.35 -34.59
CA GLN A 152 19.07 1.74 -34.72
C GLN A 152 17.84 2.04 -33.87
N PHE A 153 16.83 1.16 -33.93
CA PHE A 153 15.55 1.32 -33.25
C PHE A 153 15.13 0.04 -32.51
N GLY A 154 14.53 0.15 -31.33
CA GLY A 154 13.75 -0.97 -30.78
C GLY A 154 12.42 -1.07 -31.50
N LEU A 155 11.66 0.02 -31.43
CA LEU A 155 10.34 0.17 -32.04
C LEU A 155 10.31 1.36 -33.02
N LEU A 156 9.80 1.13 -34.21
CA LEU A 156 9.52 2.17 -35.22
C LEU A 156 8.03 2.17 -35.57
N VAL A 157 7.41 3.34 -35.60
CA VAL A 157 6.08 3.58 -36.17
C VAL A 157 6.21 4.64 -37.26
N GLU A 158 5.92 4.28 -38.50
CA GLU A 158 6.12 5.12 -39.68
C GLU A 158 4.84 5.19 -40.52
N ASN A 159 4.40 6.41 -40.87
CA ASN A 159 3.20 6.68 -41.67
C ASN A 159 1.97 5.82 -41.25
N SER A 160 1.73 5.67 -39.95
CA SER A 160 0.77 4.71 -39.38
C SER A 160 -0.15 5.34 -38.34
N GLY A 161 -1.42 4.94 -38.31
CA GLY A 161 -2.47 5.60 -37.51
C GLY A 161 -3.25 4.69 -36.57
N ASP A 162 -3.76 5.25 -35.47
CA ASP A 162 -4.44 4.51 -34.40
C ASP A 162 -3.62 3.27 -33.93
N VAL A 163 -2.34 3.52 -33.67
CA VAL A 163 -1.38 2.52 -33.18
C VAL A 163 -1.22 2.69 -31.68
N ARG A 164 -1.43 1.63 -30.89
CA ARG A 164 -1.24 1.62 -29.44
C ARG A 164 -0.23 0.56 -29.06
N VAL A 165 0.90 0.95 -28.47
CA VAL A 165 1.91 0.05 -27.94
C VAL A 165 2.03 0.28 -26.44
N THR A 166 1.71 -0.73 -25.62
CA THR A 166 1.72 -0.57 -24.15
C THR A 166 2.20 -1.78 -23.37
N ASP A 167 2.76 -1.58 -22.17
CA ASP A 167 3.30 -2.65 -21.30
C ASP A 167 4.46 -3.41 -21.99
N GLY A 168 5.67 -2.89 -21.83
CA GLY A 168 6.83 -3.40 -22.54
C GLY A 168 8.12 -2.67 -22.21
N GLY A 169 9.08 -2.76 -23.11
CA GLY A 169 10.36 -2.08 -22.97
C GLY A 169 11.21 -2.15 -24.22
N VAL A 170 12.35 -1.45 -24.20
CA VAL A 170 13.33 -1.49 -25.28
C VAL A 170 14.73 -1.65 -24.72
N VAL A 171 15.51 -2.53 -25.36
CA VAL A 171 16.94 -2.70 -25.12
C VAL A 171 17.71 -2.28 -26.37
N GLY A 172 18.55 -1.24 -26.25
CA GLY A 172 19.34 -0.70 -27.36
C GLY A 172 18.67 0.44 -28.11
N GLY A 173 18.92 0.53 -29.42
CA GLY A 173 18.54 1.67 -30.27
C GLY A 173 19.58 2.81 -30.24
N SER A 174 20.60 2.74 -31.10
CA SER A 174 21.66 3.77 -31.22
C SER A 174 21.18 5.09 -31.84
N THR A 175 20.05 5.09 -32.55
CA THR A 175 19.43 6.30 -33.08
C THR A 175 18.32 6.76 -32.16
N ALA A 176 17.31 5.91 -31.92
CA ALA A 176 16.33 6.11 -30.88
C ALA A 176 15.78 4.76 -30.37
N ALA A 177 15.51 4.59 -29.08
CA ALA A 177 14.91 3.33 -28.60
C ALA A 177 13.47 3.17 -29.14
N VAL A 178 12.67 4.25 -29.15
CA VAL A 178 11.37 4.33 -29.83
C VAL A 178 11.36 5.51 -30.81
N ARG A 179 10.84 5.33 -32.03
CA ARG A 179 10.58 6.43 -32.96
C ARG A 179 9.17 6.36 -33.57
N VAL A 180 8.47 7.50 -33.58
CA VAL A 180 7.22 7.72 -34.33
C VAL A 180 7.50 8.79 -35.38
N THR A 181 7.27 8.49 -36.67
CA THR A 181 7.69 9.37 -37.77
C THR A 181 6.74 9.38 -38.96
N GLY A 182 6.89 10.38 -39.83
CA GLY A 182 6.16 10.52 -41.08
C GLY A 182 4.84 11.28 -40.97
N ALA A 183 4.49 12.05 -42.01
CA ALA A 183 3.40 13.03 -41.99
C ALA A 183 1.99 12.41 -41.89
N ASP A 184 1.88 11.12 -42.20
CA ASP A 184 0.68 10.31 -42.11
C ASP A 184 0.58 9.53 -40.78
N SER A 185 1.54 9.65 -39.87
CA SER A 185 1.44 9.06 -38.52
C SER A 185 0.52 9.87 -37.61
N GLN A 186 -0.55 9.25 -37.10
CA GLN A 186 -1.60 9.97 -36.36
C GLN A 186 -2.15 9.15 -35.20
N LYS A 187 -2.38 9.77 -34.03
CA LYS A 187 -2.96 9.10 -32.84
C LYS A 187 -2.16 7.87 -32.37
N VAL A 188 -0.83 7.94 -32.45
CA VAL A 188 0.05 6.87 -31.94
C VAL A 188 0.19 7.01 -30.44
N THR A 189 -0.06 5.95 -29.67
CA THR A 189 0.12 5.91 -28.21
C THR A 189 1.22 4.94 -27.84
N ILE A 190 2.27 5.42 -27.16
CA ILE A 190 3.32 4.58 -26.55
C ILE A 190 3.26 4.80 -25.03
N GLY A 191 2.99 3.74 -24.26
CA GLY A 191 2.88 3.91 -22.81
C GLY A 191 3.12 2.69 -21.93
N ARG A 192 3.52 2.90 -20.66
CA ARG A 192 4.02 1.81 -19.79
C ARG A 192 5.21 1.07 -20.39
N PHE A 193 6.14 1.81 -20.98
CA PHE A 193 7.43 1.28 -21.45
C PHE A 193 8.55 1.59 -20.46
N THR A 194 9.41 0.60 -20.24
CA THR A 194 10.68 0.76 -19.53
C THR A 194 11.84 0.73 -20.54
N LEU A 195 12.55 1.84 -20.67
CA LEU A 195 13.74 2.01 -21.50
C LEU A 195 14.94 2.21 -20.57
N LEU A 196 15.83 1.22 -20.47
CA LEU A 196 17.06 1.33 -19.67
C LEU A 196 18.30 1.36 -20.56
N ASN A 197 19.18 2.33 -20.32
CA ASN A 197 20.45 2.50 -21.01
C ASN A 197 20.29 2.59 -22.54
N ALA A 198 19.30 3.33 -23.03
CA ALA A 198 19.18 3.64 -24.45
C ALA A 198 20.43 4.44 -24.90
N PRO A 199 21.23 3.97 -25.88
CA PRO A 199 22.47 4.65 -26.27
C PRO A 199 22.23 5.82 -27.24
N GLY A 200 21.09 5.83 -27.94
CA GLY A 200 20.54 6.98 -28.67
C GLY A 200 19.46 7.71 -27.87
N VAL A 201 18.66 8.53 -28.53
CA VAL A 201 17.53 9.23 -27.88
C VAL A 201 16.53 8.21 -27.33
N GLY A 202 15.94 8.44 -26.15
CA GLY A 202 14.96 7.49 -25.59
C GLY A 202 13.74 7.34 -26.51
N MET A 203 13.02 8.42 -26.74
CA MET A 203 11.84 8.46 -27.62
C MET A 203 11.89 9.66 -28.56
N VAL A 204 11.66 9.42 -29.86
CA VAL A 204 11.58 10.46 -30.89
C VAL A 204 10.18 10.50 -31.50
N VAL A 205 9.61 11.69 -31.63
CA VAL A 205 8.38 11.93 -32.41
C VAL A 205 8.67 13.00 -33.44
N ASP A 206 8.72 12.64 -34.72
CA ASP A 206 9.18 13.56 -35.77
C ASP A 206 8.47 13.38 -37.13
N GLY A 207 9.00 14.05 -38.17
CA GLY A 207 8.58 13.85 -39.56
C GLY A 207 7.16 14.31 -39.89
N GLY A 208 6.54 15.17 -39.07
CA GLY A 208 5.18 15.67 -39.27
C GLY A 208 4.07 14.82 -38.64
N ALA A 209 4.41 13.84 -37.79
CA ALA A 209 3.45 13.03 -37.03
C ALA A 209 2.53 13.90 -36.15
N LYS A 210 1.29 13.45 -35.87
CA LYS A 210 0.25 14.29 -35.23
C LYS A 210 -0.49 13.58 -34.11
N GLY A 211 -0.68 14.26 -32.98
CA GLY A 211 -1.48 13.73 -31.87
C GLY A 211 -0.88 12.46 -31.24
N THR A 212 0.45 12.33 -31.23
CA THR A 212 1.16 11.23 -30.56
C THR A 212 1.04 11.39 -29.06
N THR A 213 0.79 10.31 -28.32
CA THR A 213 0.75 10.28 -26.85
C THR A 213 1.87 9.39 -26.31
N LEU A 214 2.80 9.99 -25.56
CA LEU A 214 3.83 9.29 -24.78
C LEU A 214 3.41 9.34 -23.31
N THR A 215 3.04 8.20 -22.72
CA THR A 215 2.46 8.18 -21.37
C THR A 215 2.97 7.08 -20.42
N THR A 216 3.24 7.42 -19.16
CA THR A 216 3.60 6.40 -18.15
C THR A 216 4.87 5.62 -18.51
N ASN A 217 5.84 6.27 -19.17
CA ASN A 217 7.09 5.63 -19.58
C ASN A 217 8.24 5.97 -18.61
N LEU A 218 9.01 4.95 -18.23
CA LEU A 218 10.26 5.10 -17.49
C LEU A 218 11.41 5.08 -18.50
N VAL A 219 12.03 6.23 -18.75
CA VAL A 219 13.06 6.42 -19.78
C VAL A 219 14.37 6.84 -19.15
N ASN A 220 15.38 5.97 -19.23
CA ASN A 220 16.77 6.28 -18.90
C ASN A 220 17.62 6.17 -20.17
N SER A 221 17.97 7.33 -20.73
CA SER A 221 18.72 7.48 -22.00
C SER A 221 20.22 7.71 -21.80
N GLY A 222 20.76 7.40 -20.62
CA GLY A 222 22.20 7.50 -20.36
C GLY A 222 22.73 8.89 -20.70
N SER A 223 23.55 9.02 -21.75
CA SER A 223 24.19 10.28 -22.18
C SER A 223 23.50 10.99 -23.36
N ALA A 224 22.25 10.62 -23.68
CA ALA A 224 21.41 11.19 -24.73
C ALA A 224 20.11 11.81 -24.19
N THR A 225 19.38 12.54 -25.03
CA THR A 225 18.05 13.12 -24.70
C THR A 225 17.03 12.00 -24.43
N ALA A 226 16.18 12.14 -23.40
CA ALA A 226 15.18 11.10 -23.09
C ALA A 226 13.96 11.17 -24.02
N VAL A 227 13.41 12.36 -24.28
CA VAL A 227 12.32 12.57 -25.25
C VAL A 227 12.62 13.78 -26.14
N SER A 228 12.52 13.61 -27.47
CA SER A 228 12.63 14.69 -28.46
C SER A 228 11.45 14.67 -29.41
N VAL A 229 10.75 15.80 -29.53
CA VAL A 229 9.58 15.99 -30.40
C VAL A 229 9.90 17.10 -31.39
N VAL A 230 9.82 16.82 -32.69
CA VAL A 230 10.27 17.73 -33.75
C VAL A 230 9.22 17.85 -34.86
N ASP A 231 8.75 19.07 -35.12
CA ASP A 231 7.71 19.34 -36.14
C ASP A 231 6.45 18.47 -36.00
N SER A 232 6.04 18.15 -34.76
CA SER A 232 4.98 17.19 -34.45
C SER A 232 3.86 17.80 -33.59
N PRO A 233 2.82 18.40 -34.21
CA PRO A 233 1.77 19.11 -33.50
C PRO A 233 0.83 18.18 -32.72
N GLY A 234 0.32 18.70 -31.60
CA GLY A 234 -0.62 18.00 -30.72
C GLY A 234 -0.01 16.86 -29.91
N THR A 235 1.31 16.78 -29.80
CA THR A 235 1.99 15.70 -29.06
C THR A 235 1.77 15.85 -27.56
N VAL A 236 1.28 14.78 -26.92
CA VAL A 236 1.06 14.68 -25.48
C VAL A 236 2.20 13.88 -24.87
N VAL A 237 2.88 14.46 -23.89
CA VAL A 237 3.90 13.81 -23.06
C VAL A 237 3.41 13.92 -21.62
N VAL A 238 2.89 12.81 -21.06
CA VAL A 238 2.17 12.81 -19.79
C VAL A 238 2.57 11.68 -18.83
N SER A 239 2.84 11.99 -17.57
CA SER A 239 3.22 10.98 -16.56
C SER A 239 4.46 10.15 -16.95
N ASN A 240 5.47 10.73 -17.60
CA ASN A 240 6.72 10.01 -17.88
C ASN A 240 7.78 10.34 -16.82
N SER A 241 8.65 9.38 -16.51
CA SER A 241 9.85 9.60 -15.70
C SER A 241 11.08 9.56 -16.61
N LEU A 242 11.70 10.71 -16.83
CA LEU A 242 12.70 10.96 -17.87
C LEU A 242 14.06 11.29 -17.24
N TYR A 243 15.04 10.41 -17.45
CA TYR A 243 16.40 10.53 -16.92
C TYR A 243 17.41 10.65 -18.07
N ALA A 244 18.11 11.78 -18.12
CA ALA A 244 19.03 12.12 -19.21
C ALA A 244 20.34 12.71 -18.66
N GLY A 245 21.34 11.84 -18.48
CA GLY A 245 22.67 12.05 -17.91
C GLY A 245 23.36 13.32 -18.36
N CYS A 246 23.17 14.41 -17.61
CA CYS A 246 23.63 15.75 -17.95
C CYS A 246 23.24 16.21 -19.38
N ARG A 247 22.03 15.84 -19.84
CA ARG A 247 21.41 16.23 -21.12
C ARG A 247 20.05 16.88 -20.89
N VAL A 248 19.42 17.29 -21.99
CA VAL A 248 18.00 17.67 -22.00
C VAL A 248 17.17 16.40 -21.79
N GLY A 249 16.28 16.39 -20.80
CA GLY A 249 15.33 15.28 -20.60
C GLY A 249 14.19 15.32 -21.61
N LEU A 250 13.67 16.51 -21.90
CA LEU A 250 12.51 16.70 -22.78
C LEU A 250 12.69 17.91 -23.72
N GLU A 251 12.62 17.68 -25.02
CA GLU A 251 12.73 18.73 -26.03
C GLU A 251 11.49 18.81 -26.94
N LEU A 252 10.92 20.01 -27.08
CA LEU A 252 10.07 20.39 -28.20
C LEU A 252 10.88 21.28 -29.15
N ALA A 253 11.19 20.77 -30.34
CA ALA A 253 11.91 21.47 -31.40
C ALA A 253 11.06 21.62 -32.67
N GLY A 254 11.56 22.43 -33.60
CA GLY A 254 10.81 22.80 -34.81
C GLY A 254 9.48 23.46 -34.46
N LYS A 255 8.45 23.17 -35.24
CA LYS A 255 7.08 23.66 -35.07
C LYS A 255 6.17 22.55 -34.52
N SER A 256 6.15 22.39 -33.20
CA SER A 256 5.32 21.41 -32.48
C SER A 256 4.26 22.08 -31.58
N PRO A 257 3.30 22.85 -32.14
CA PRO A 257 2.25 23.53 -31.38
C PRO A 257 1.22 22.55 -30.79
N ASP A 258 0.35 23.06 -29.92
CA ASP A 258 -0.75 22.35 -29.26
C ASP A 258 -0.30 21.13 -28.42
N ALA A 259 0.99 21.08 -28.07
CA ALA A 259 1.56 20.01 -27.26
C ALA A 259 1.15 20.12 -25.78
N VAL A 260 1.11 18.99 -25.08
CA VAL A 260 0.75 18.92 -23.66
C VAL A 260 1.85 18.20 -22.89
N LEU A 261 2.49 18.90 -21.94
CA LEU A 261 3.58 18.38 -21.12
C LEU A 261 3.14 18.40 -19.65
N MET A 262 2.61 17.28 -19.14
CA MET A 262 2.00 17.27 -17.80
C MET A 262 2.35 16.07 -16.95
N ASN A 263 2.38 16.24 -15.62
CA ASN A 263 2.69 15.18 -14.66
C ASN A 263 4.03 14.48 -14.91
N ASN A 264 4.95 15.04 -15.70
CA ASN A 264 6.23 14.38 -15.98
C ASN A 264 7.24 14.66 -14.88
N VAL A 265 8.16 13.72 -14.69
CA VAL A 265 9.33 13.88 -13.84
C VAL A 265 10.56 13.90 -14.73
N VAL A 266 11.38 14.96 -14.65
CA VAL A 266 12.51 15.19 -15.55
C VAL A 266 13.78 15.42 -14.75
N ALA A 267 14.77 14.54 -14.89
CA ALA A 267 15.91 14.39 -13.99
C ALA A 267 17.26 14.29 -14.73
N ALA A 268 18.33 14.72 -14.05
CA ALA A 268 19.69 14.73 -14.59
C ALA A 268 20.37 13.36 -14.57
N GLU A 269 20.31 12.61 -13.46
CA GLU A 269 20.89 11.25 -13.35
C GLU A 269 19.99 10.27 -12.57
N SER A 270 20.37 8.99 -12.54
CA SER A 270 19.78 8.01 -11.63
C SER A 270 20.34 8.18 -10.21
N MET A 271 19.56 8.79 -9.31
CA MET A 271 19.74 8.77 -7.85
C MET A 271 21.05 9.38 -7.26
N SER A 272 21.98 9.94 -8.04
CA SER A 272 23.23 10.51 -7.51
C SER A 272 23.78 11.73 -8.28
N ASP A 273 23.03 12.83 -8.34
CA ASP A 273 23.30 14.09 -9.10
C ASP A 273 24.58 14.87 -8.66
N GLY A 274 25.77 14.28 -8.84
CA GLY A 274 27.02 14.85 -8.31
C GLY A 274 27.80 15.82 -9.22
N ASN A 275 27.71 15.69 -10.56
CA ASN A 275 28.78 16.19 -11.45
C ASN A 275 28.34 16.88 -12.76
N CYS A 276 27.05 17.20 -12.95
CA CYS A 276 26.62 17.91 -14.16
C CYS A 276 27.01 19.40 -14.15
N GLY A 277 27.59 19.88 -15.25
CA GLY A 277 27.89 21.31 -15.44
C GLY A 277 26.65 22.20 -15.57
N SER A 278 26.76 23.46 -15.16
CA SER A 278 25.66 24.38 -14.84
C SER A 278 24.93 25.05 -16.03
N GLN A 279 24.89 24.44 -17.21
CA GLN A 279 24.44 25.12 -18.45
C GLN A 279 23.32 24.42 -19.23
N THR A 280 23.15 23.09 -19.12
CA THR A 280 22.15 22.37 -19.93
C THR A 280 20.77 22.40 -19.26
N PRO A 281 19.70 22.90 -19.90
CA PRO A 281 18.35 22.85 -19.33
C PRO A 281 17.81 21.41 -19.25
N GLN A 282 16.82 21.14 -18.40
CA GLN A 282 16.13 19.84 -18.38
C GLN A 282 15.04 19.74 -19.44
N VAL A 283 14.23 20.80 -19.57
CA VAL A 283 13.17 20.91 -20.57
C VAL A 283 13.50 22.05 -21.53
N LYS A 284 13.38 21.83 -22.84
CA LYS A 284 13.70 22.84 -23.87
C LYS A 284 12.58 22.97 -24.88
N ILE A 285 12.13 24.20 -25.11
CA ILE A 285 10.95 24.51 -25.93
C ILE A 285 11.33 25.55 -26.99
N SER A 286 11.18 25.22 -28.28
CA SER A 286 11.37 26.17 -29.39
C SER A 286 10.31 27.28 -29.37
N ALA A 287 10.62 28.43 -29.98
CA ALA A 287 9.68 29.56 -30.03
C ALA A 287 8.40 29.21 -30.82
N GLU A 288 8.55 28.38 -31.86
CA GLU A 288 7.52 27.95 -32.80
C GLU A 288 6.58 26.87 -32.23
N SER A 289 6.99 26.18 -31.17
CA SER A 289 6.16 25.17 -30.47
C SER A 289 5.27 25.75 -29.37
N ARG A 290 5.44 27.03 -29.00
CA ARG A 290 4.72 27.65 -27.86
C ARG A 290 3.23 27.87 -28.09
N SER A 291 2.77 27.90 -29.34
CA SER A 291 1.35 28.16 -29.65
C SER A 291 0.49 26.97 -29.20
N GLY A 292 -0.52 27.22 -28.36
CA GLY A 292 -1.40 26.17 -27.81
C GLY A 292 -0.76 25.23 -26.80
N LEU A 293 0.55 25.37 -26.51
CA LEU A 293 1.28 24.53 -25.56
C LEU A 293 0.72 24.68 -24.14
N ARG A 294 0.53 23.54 -23.46
CA ARG A 294 0.25 23.47 -22.02
C ARG A 294 1.31 22.64 -21.32
N ALA A 295 2.19 23.31 -20.57
CA ALA A 295 3.13 22.69 -19.63
C ALA A 295 2.68 23.02 -18.20
N ASP A 296 2.36 22.01 -17.39
CA ASP A 296 1.97 22.19 -15.98
C ASP A 296 2.06 20.88 -15.19
N TYR A 297 2.08 20.94 -13.86
CA TYR A 297 2.19 19.75 -12.97
C TYR A 297 3.45 18.88 -13.18
N ASN A 298 4.54 19.39 -13.75
CA ASN A 298 5.79 18.64 -13.89
C ASN A 298 6.68 18.76 -12.64
N VAL A 299 7.61 17.82 -12.44
CA VAL A 299 8.72 17.94 -11.48
C VAL A 299 10.01 17.94 -12.27
N VAL A 300 10.81 19.00 -12.15
CA VAL A 300 11.93 19.26 -13.05
C VAL A 300 13.19 19.60 -12.24
N SER A 301 14.23 18.77 -12.35
CA SER A 301 15.46 18.91 -11.55
C SER A 301 16.23 20.19 -11.86
N ALA A 302 16.18 21.17 -10.96
CA ALA A 302 17.07 22.34 -10.96
C ALA A 302 18.44 22.07 -10.29
N VAL A 303 18.76 20.80 -10.00
CA VAL A 303 19.99 20.40 -9.29
C VAL A 303 21.26 20.77 -10.08
N GLY A 304 22.33 21.12 -9.37
CA GLY A 304 23.59 21.57 -9.98
C GLY A 304 23.54 22.99 -10.56
N GLY A 305 22.48 23.77 -10.27
CA GLY A 305 22.29 25.11 -10.84
C GLY A 305 21.86 25.11 -12.31
N ARG A 306 21.42 23.95 -12.83
CA ARG A 306 20.91 23.81 -14.20
C ARG A 306 19.52 24.48 -14.30
N PRO A 307 19.19 25.17 -15.41
CA PRO A 307 17.82 25.63 -15.64
C PRO A 307 16.85 24.46 -15.72
N ALA A 308 15.68 24.61 -15.09
CA ALA A 308 14.58 23.66 -15.27
C ALA A 308 14.06 23.73 -16.72
N TYR A 309 13.78 24.94 -17.20
CA TYR A 309 13.32 25.20 -18.56
C TYR A 309 14.27 26.11 -19.34
N GLN A 310 14.39 25.84 -20.64
CA GLN A 310 14.74 26.82 -21.66
C GLN A 310 13.50 27.07 -22.54
N TRP A 311 13.03 28.31 -22.58
CA TRP A 311 11.85 28.73 -23.34
C TRP A 311 12.30 29.66 -24.47
N GLY A 312 12.63 29.10 -25.63
CA GLY A 312 13.29 29.81 -26.72
C GLY A 312 14.73 30.19 -26.36
N SER A 313 15.04 31.49 -26.30
CA SER A 313 16.34 32.01 -25.83
C SER A 313 16.48 32.00 -24.31
N GLU A 314 15.39 32.21 -23.58
CA GLU A 314 15.42 32.47 -22.14
C GLU A 314 15.49 31.18 -21.31
N SER A 315 16.16 31.24 -20.17
CA SER A 315 16.37 30.10 -19.26
C SER A 315 15.83 30.40 -17.87
N TYR A 316 15.11 29.42 -17.29
CA TYR A 316 14.38 29.57 -16.05
C TYR A 316 14.81 28.51 -15.02
N SER A 317 15.33 28.97 -13.89
CA SER A 317 15.64 28.16 -12.69
C SER A 317 14.68 28.45 -11.53
N SER A 318 13.67 29.29 -11.74
CA SER A 318 12.65 29.69 -10.74
C SER A 318 11.26 29.44 -11.32
N GLN A 319 10.46 28.64 -10.61
CA GLN A 319 9.10 28.31 -11.03
C GLN A 319 8.20 29.55 -11.06
N ALA A 320 8.28 30.41 -10.03
CA ALA A 320 7.47 31.62 -9.95
C ALA A 320 7.78 32.60 -11.11
N THR A 321 9.04 32.68 -11.53
CA THR A 321 9.47 33.50 -12.67
C THR A 321 8.99 32.89 -13.99
N PHE A 322 9.15 31.57 -14.17
CA PHE A 322 8.65 30.86 -15.33
C PHE A 322 7.13 31.04 -15.50
N ALA A 323 6.37 30.86 -14.43
CA ALA A 323 4.91 31.02 -14.43
C ALA A 323 4.48 32.44 -14.73
N THR A 324 5.15 33.45 -14.16
CA THR A 324 4.81 34.86 -14.38
C THR A 324 5.09 35.31 -15.81
N GLU A 325 6.21 34.88 -16.41
CA GLU A 325 6.64 35.35 -17.73
C GLU A 325 6.07 34.54 -18.91
N THR A 326 5.76 33.25 -18.69
CA THR A 326 5.29 32.35 -19.76
C THR A 326 3.81 31.97 -19.64
N ASN A 327 3.19 32.18 -18.48
CA ASN A 327 1.84 31.70 -18.13
C ASN A 327 1.71 30.16 -18.24
N GLN A 328 2.73 29.44 -17.78
CA GLN A 328 2.85 27.97 -17.77
C GLN A 328 3.46 27.48 -16.44
N GLY A 329 3.32 26.20 -16.10
CA GLY A 329 4.02 25.60 -14.95
C GLY A 329 3.61 26.18 -13.59
N VAL A 330 2.37 26.66 -13.44
CA VAL A 330 1.86 27.23 -12.18
C VAL A 330 1.91 26.22 -11.03
N HIS A 331 1.78 24.93 -11.34
CA HIS A 331 1.86 23.81 -10.41
C HIS A 331 3.11 22.94 -10.63
N ASP A 332 4.06 23.36 -11.46
CA ASP A 332 5.36 22.69 -11.58
C ASP A 332 6.14 22.77 -10.25
N SER A 333 7.05 21.83 -10.02
CA SER A 333 8.04 21.87 -8.94
C SER A 333 9.44 21.84 -9.56
N PHE A 334 10.29 22.79 -9.18
CA PHE A 334 11.67 22.91 -9.67
C PHE A 334 12.66 22.35 -8.63
N ASP A 335 12.29 21.23 -8.01
CA ASP A 335 13.00 20.59 -6.91
C ASP A 335 13.72 19.31 -7.36
N SER A 336 14.44 18.66 -6.43
CA SER A 336 15.03 17.36 -6.72
C SER A 336 13.92 16.31 -6.96
N PRO A 337 13.88 15.65 -8.12
CA PRO A 337 12.77 14.79 -8.53
C PRO A 337 12.82 13.38 -7.93
N VAL A 338 13.58 13.16 -6.84
CA VAL A 338 13.98 11.85 -6.32
C VAL A 338 12.80 10.88 -6.36
N ILE A 339 12.84 9.95 -7.31
CA ILE A 339 11.81 8.92 -7.40
C ILE A 339 12.24 7.79 -6.47
N PRO A 340 11.45 7.48 -5.44
CA PRO A 340 11.80 6.45 -4.47
C PRO A 340 11.94 5.10 -5.18
N TYR A 341 13.15 4.57 -5.21
CA TYR A 341 13.37 3.16 -5.54
C TYR A 341 12.78 2.28 -4.41
N GLN A 342 12.53 0.99 -4.68
CA GLN A 342 12.00 0.08 -3.66
C GLN A 342 12.96 0.00 -2.45
N GLY A 343 12.53 0.57 -1.32
CA GLY A 343 13.31 0.65 -0.08
C GLY A 343 14.13 1.92 0.11
N ASP A 344 14.10 2.86 -0.85
CA ASP A 344 14.57 4.23 -0.60
C ASP A 344 13.58 4.98 0.31
N ARG A 345 14.08 5.95 1.07
CA ARG A 345 13.37 6.60 2.18
C ARG A 345 13.60 8.09 2.16
N HIS A 346 12.55 8.85 2.47
CA HIS A 346 12.61 10.29 2.46
C HIS A 346 12.19 10.86 3.81
N LEU A 347 13.05 11.71 4.37
CA LEU A 347 12.87 12.45 5.61
C LEU A 347 12.00 13.71 5.39
N GLY A 348 11.15 13.72 4.36
CA GLY A 348 10.36 14.86 3.94
C GLY A 348 9.38 14.52 2.80
N PRO A 349 8.30 15.31 2.64
CA PRO A 349 7.26 15.06 1.64
C PRO A 349 7.77 15.32 0.22
N LEU A 350 7.75 14.30 -0.64
CA LEU A 350 8.18 14.42 -2.04
C LEU A 350 7.29 15.37 -2.86
N PRO A 351 7.84 16.05 -3.88
CA PRO A 351 7.04 16.83 -4.84
C PRO A 351 6.29 15.95 -5.84
N THR A 352 6.71 14.69 -6.01
CA THR A 352 6.10 13.72 -6.94
C THR A 352 4.88 13.02 -6.36
N VAL A 353 4.79 12.86 -5.04
CA VAL A 353 3.74 12.08 -4.38
C VAL A 353 2.46 12.89 -4.16
N ASP A 354 1.29 12.30 -4.40
CA ASP A 354 -0.05 12.89 -4.21
C ASP A 354 -0.18 14.32 -4.77
N SER A 355 0.25 14.51 -6.01
CA SER A 355 0.44 15.86 -6.58
C SER A 355 0.13 16.01 -8.06
N ALA A 356 -0.31 14.96 -8.77
CA ALA A 356 -0.59 14.99 -10.20
C ALA A 356 -1.99 15.52 -10.56
N ASP A 357 -2.13 16.07 -11.77
CA ASP A 357 -3.42 16.35 -12.38
C ASP A 357 -4.04 15.06 -12.95
N GLU A 358 -5.01 14.48 -12.24
CA GLU A 358 -5.78 13.31 -12.71
C GLU A 358 -6.58 13.58 -13.99
N SER A 359 -6.78 14.84 -14.38
CA SER A 359 -7.47 15.23 -15.61
C SER A 359 -6.54 15.37 -16.84
N ALA A 360 -5.24 15.12 -16.67
CA ALA A 360 -4.26 15.26 -17.74
C ALA A 360 -4.58 14.35 -18.96
N PRO A 361 -4.72 14.90 -20.18
CA PRO A 361 -4.97 14.12 -21.39
C PRO A 361 -3.94 13.02 -21.59
N GLY A 362 -4.40 11.83 -22.01
CA GLY A 362 -3.54 10.68 -22.30
C GLY A 362 -3.08 9.87 -21.07
N MET A 363 -3.29 10.36 -19.84
CA MET A 363 -2.86 9.68 -18.61
C MET A 363 -3.56 8.32 -18.44
N LEU A 364 -2.78 7.26 -18.17
CA LEU A 364 -3.30 5.91 -17.94
C LEU A 364 -3.60 5.68 -16.46
N GLY A 365 -4.72 5.03 -16.12
CA GLY A 365 -5.14 4.80 -14.71
C GLY A 365 -4.31 3.82 -13.87
N VAL A 366 -3.14 3.40 -14.37
CA VAL A 366 -2.14 2.59 -13.66
C VAL A 366 -0.73 3.07 -14.02
N ASP A 367 0.26 2.70 -13.22
CA ASP A 367 1.67 3.03 -13.39
C ASP A 367 2.38 2.13 -14.44
N VAL A 368 3.69 2.29 -14.61
CA VAL A 368 4.51 1.49 -15.54
C VAL A 368 4.46 0.00 -15.19
N ALA A 369 4.48 -0.37 -13.91
CA ALA A 369 4.35 -1.74 -13.43
C ALA A 369 2.90 -2.29 -13.48
N GLY A 370 1.91 -1.45 -13.77
CA GLY A 370 0.49 -1.81 -13.82
C GLY A 370 -0.25 -1.71 -12.48
N GLN A 371 0.36 -1.05 -11.50
CA GLN A 371 -0.20 -0.79 -10.18
C GLN A 371 -1.12 0.43 -10.22
N GLY A 372 -2.19 0.41 -9.41
CA GLY A 372 -3.06 1.57 -9.22
C GLY A 372 -2.46 2.59 -8.26
N PRO A 373 -2.93 3.85 -8.28
CA PRO A 373 -2.49 4.91 -7.35
C PRO A 373 -2.82 4.56 -5.89
N VAL A 374 -1.97 5.03 -4.97
CA VAL A 374 -2.04 4.74 -3.53
C VAL A 374 -1.81 6.03 -2.73
N ASP A 375 -2.84 6.44 -2.00
CA ASP A 375 -2.89 7.60 -1.08
C ASP A 375 -1.86 7.49 0.04
N ASP A 376 -0.95 8.47 0.18
CA ASP A 376 -0.04 8.55 1.32
C ASP A 376 -0.69 9.29 2.51
N PRO A 377 -0.97 8.60 3.63
CA PRO A 377 -1.74 9.18 4.72
C PRO A 377 -1.05 10.35 5.44
N VAL A 378 0.26 10.58 5.23
CA VAL A 378 0.99 11.72 5.82
C VAL A 378 1.33 12.80 4.80
N LYS A 379 0.96 12.61 3.54
CA LYS A 379 1.06 13.63 2.49
C LYS A 379 -0.29 14.36 2.34
N ALA A 380 -0.21 15.63 1.97
CA ALA A 380 -1.40 16.41 1.62
C ALA A 380 -1.66 16.30 0.12
N ASN A 381 -2.84 15.77 -0.23
CA ASN A 381 -3.29 15.60 -1.60
C ASN A 381 -3.39 16.96 -2.30
N SER A 382 -2.45 17.19 -3.19
CA SER A 382 -2.20 18.46 -3.89
C SER A 382 -2.50 18.37 -5.39
N GLY A 383 -2.80 17.16 -5.87
CA GLY A 383 -3.27 16.90 -7.23
C GLY A 383 -4.73 17.31 -7.47
N THR A 384 -5.22 17.06 -8.68
CA THR A 384 -6.65 17.21 -9.02
C THR A 384 -7.40 15.88 -8.86
N GLY A 385 -8.73 15.89 -9.00
CA GLY A 385 -9.54 14.67 -8.91
C GLY A 385 -9.65 14.17 -7.48
N LYS A 386 -9.15 12.97 -7.19
CA LYS A 386 -8.98 12.49 -5.80
C LYS A 386 -7.72 13.04 -5.15
N GLY A 387 -6.75 13.47 -5.95
CA GLY A 387 -5.56 14.21 -5.55
C GLY A 387 -4.41 13.35 -5.04
N PHE A 388 -4.59 12.03 -4.98
CA PHE A 388 -3.61 11.06 -4.47
C PHE A 388 -2.78 10.36 -5.56
N ARG A 389 -2.60 11.05 -6.69
CA ARG A 389 -1.91 10.48 -7.83
C ARG A 389 -0.51 11.04 -7.95
N ASP A 390 0.45 10.15 -8.24
CA ASP A 390 1.83 10.54 -8.38
C ASP A 390 2.16 11.11 -9.77
N ARG A 391 3.11 12.04 -9.77
CA ARG A 391 3.76 12.55 -10.98
C ARG A 391 4.85 11.57 -11.41
N GLY A 392 4.97 11.37 -12.71
CA GLY A 392 5.90 10.41 -13.33
C GLY A 392 5.22 9.11 -13.70
N ALA A 393 6.05 8.10 -14.01
CA ALA A 393 5.61 6.81 -14.52
C ALA A 393 5.35 5.75 -13.42
N THR A 394 5.59 6.08 -12.15
CA THR A 394 5.61 5.17 -11.00
C THR A 394 4.79 5.76 -9.86
N GLU A 395 3.97 4.95 -9.19
CA GLU A 395 3.28 5.35 -7.95
C GLU A 395 4.08 4.85 -6.74
N TYR A 396 4.15 5.62 -5.66
CA TYR A 396 4.84 5.25 -4.44
C TYR A 396 3.99 4.32 -3.58
N LEU A 397 4.32 3.03 -3.59
CA LEU A 397 3.49 2.01 -2.94
C LEU A 397 3.80 1.77 -1.45
N ASN A 398 4.81 2.46 -0.89
CA ASN A 398 5.32 2.22 0.47
C ASN A 398 4.88 3.29 1.48
N VAL A 399 3.61 3.66 1.43
CA VAL A 399 2.98 4.73 2.22
C VAL A 399 2.67 4.37 3.70
N GLY A 400 2.96 3.15 4.13
CA GLY A 400 2.59 2.69 5.47
C GLY A 400 1.07 2.62 5.68
N THR A 401 0.59 2.90 6.90
CA THR A 401 -0.85 2.96 7.22
C THR A 401 -1.19 3.93 8.34
N ALA A 402 -2.41 4.47 8.32
CA ALA A 402 -3.00 5.31 9.36
C ALA A 402 -4.17 4.59 10.06
N TYR A 403 -4.49 5.04 11.29
CA TYR A 403 -5.42 4.37 12.20
C TYR A 403 -6.80 5.03 12.22
N THR A 404 -7.85 4.27 11.96
CA THR A 404 -9.23 4.71 12.17
C THR A 404 -9.77 4.11 13.47
N PRO A 405 -10.04 4.92 14.51
CA PRO A 405 -10.70 4.44 15.73
C PRO A 405 -12.19 4.18 15.45
N THR A 406 -12.70 3.00 15.85
CA THR A 406 -14.08 2.57 15.56
C THR A 406 -14.86 2.03 16.76
N GLY A 407 -14.21 1.84 17.91
CA GLY A 407 -14.82 1.16 19.05
C GLY A 407 -14.46 1.74 20.42
N PRO A 408 -14.46 0.94 21.49
CA PRO A 408 -14.47 -0.53 21.45
C PRO A 408 -15.86 -1.13 21.13
N THR A 409 -15.91 -1.99 20.12
CA THR A 409 -17.14 -2.59 19.54
C THR A 409 -16.99 -4.10 19.41
N ARG A 410 -17.95 -4.88 19.93
CA ARG A 410 -17.92 -6.34 19.87
C ARG A 410 -17.98 -6.87 18.43
N ILE A 411 -17.04 -7.74 18.07
CA ILE A 411 -16.98 -8.41 16.76
C ILE A 411 -16.97 -9.94 16.84
N LEU A 412 -16.69 -10.52 18.02
CA LEU A 412 -16.80 -11.96 18.30
C LEU A 412 -17.18 -12.15 19.78
N ASP A 413 -18.06 -13.11 20.05
CA ASP A 413 -18.32 -13.65 21.39
C ASP A 413 -18.83 -15.08 21.23
N THR A 414 -17.95 -16.07 21.46
CA THR A 414 -18.30 -17.49 21.22
C THR A 414 -19.40 -18.01 22.15
N ARG A 415 -19.70 -17.30 23.24
CA ARG A 415 -20.77 -17.67 24.19
C ARG A 415 -22.15 -17.56 23.54
N ASP A 416 -22.32 -16.63 22.61
CA ASP A 416 -23.56 -16.43 21.85
C ASP A 416 -23.79 -17.53 20.79
N GLU A 417 -22.77 -18.36 20.54
CA GLU A 417 -22.79 -19.49 19.60
C GLU A 417 -22.99 -20.85 20.31
N GLY A 418 -23.06 -20.87 21.65
CA GLY A 418 -23.20 -22.07 22.47
C GLY A 418 -21.94 -22.96 22.51
N GLU A 419 -22.05 -24.18 23.06
CA GLU A 419 -20.89 -25.08 23.25
C GLU A 419 -20.13 -25.40 21.95
N ASN A 420 -20.81 -25.38 20.79
CA ASN A 420 -20.17 -25.59 19.48
C ASN A 420 -19.38 -24.37 18.97
N GLY A 421 -19.60 -23.19 19.55
CA GLY A 421 -18.86 -21.97 19.22
C GLY A 421 -17.50 -21.86 19.91
N ARG A 422 -17.33 -22.58 21.02
CA ARG A 422 -16.10 -22.58 21.83
C ARG A 422 -14.88 -22.93 20.99
N LEU A 423 -13.81 -22.18 21.20
CA LEU A 423 -12.55 -22.44 20.51
C LEU A 423 -11.92 -23.72 21.05
N THR A 424 -11.63 -24.67 20.16
CA THR A 424 -10.98 -25.96 20.46
C THR A 424 -9.61 -26.13 19.82
N SER A 425 -9.30 -25.38 18.75
CA SER A 425 -7.99 -25.40 18.09
C SER A 425 -7.69 -24.09 17.36
N MET A 426 -8.47 -23.72 16.34
CA MET A 426 -8.29 -22.47 15.61
C MET A 426 -9.63 -21.77 15.29
N ARG A 427 -9.62 -20.44 15.26
CA ARG A 427 -10.76 -19.60 14.85
C ARG A 427 -10.28 -18.60 13.80
N ARG A 428 -10.86 -18.63 12.61
CA ARG A 428 -10.77 -17.50 11.66
C ARG A 428 -11.93 -16.54 11.96
N LEU A 429 -11.63 -15.26 12.10
CA LEU A 429 -12.56 -14.19 12.38
C LEU A 429 -12.55 -13.21 11.20
N LYS A 430 -13.70 -13.03 10.56
CA LYS A 430 -13.89 -12.05 9.49
C LYS A 430 -13.98 -10.66 10.12
N VAL A 431 -12.94 -9.84 9.93
CA VAL A 431 -12.88 -8.49 10.51
C VAL A 431 -13.27 -7.40 9.51
N THR A 432 -13.09 -7.63 8.21
CA THR A 432 -13.42 -6.64 7.17
C THR A 432 -14.84 -6.81 6.60
N GLY A 433 -15.45 -5.70 6.17
CA GLY A 433 -16.83 -5.66 5.66
C GLY A 433 -17.90 -5.49 6.73
N SER A 434 -17.51 -5.28 7.99
CA SER A 434 -18.39 -5.12 9.16
C SER A 434 -17.85 -4.03 10.08
N ASN A 435 -18.71 -3.44 10.92
CA ASN A 435 -18.33 -2.45 11.96
C ASN A 435 -17.44 -1.29 11.46
N GLY A 436 -17.66 -0.85 10.22
CA GLY A 436 -16.92 0.24 9.59
C GLY A 436 -15.53 -0.14 9.03
N VAL A 437 -15.10 -1.40 9.12
CA VAL A 437 -13.79 -1.86 8.62
C VAL A 437 -13.85 -2.13 7.10
N PRO A 438 -13.07 -1.42 6.26
CA PRO A 438 -13.07 -1.57 4.80
C PRO A 438 -12.65 -2.96 4.30
N THR A 439 -13.29 -3.46 3.24
CA THR A 439 -13.09 -4.84 2.78
C THR A 439 -11.71 -5.14 2.18
N PHE A 440 -11.10 -4.16 1.50
CA PHE A 440 -9.93 -4.37 0.62
C PHE A 440 -8.67 -3.55 0.98
N VAL A 441 -8.77 -2.52 1.83
CA VAL A 441 -7.66 -1.61 2.15
C VAL A 441 -7.14 -1.72 3.58
N THR A 442 -7.84 -2.46 4.46
CA THR A 442 -7.38 -2.72 5.82
C THR A 442 -6.17 -3.65 5.82
N LYS A 443 -5.09 -3.26 6.51
CA LYS A 443 -3.85 -4.04 6.65
C LYS A 443 -3.68 -4.66 8.04
N ALA A 444 -4.20 -4.00 9.07
CA ALA A 444 -4.20 -4.50 10.44
C ALA A 444 -5.45 -4.03 11.19
N VAL A 445 -5.77 -4.70 12.30
CA VAL A 445 -6.83 -4.32 13.24
C VAL A 445 -6.30 -4.35 14.66
N THR A 446 -6.74 -3.40 15.48
CA THR A 446 -6.47 -3.36 16.92
C THR A 446 -7.74 -3.79 17.64
N MET A 447 -7.64 -4.83 18.47
CA MET A 447 -8.78 -5.39 19.21
C MET A 447 -8.35 -5.82 20.60
N ASN A 448 -9.25 -5.70 21.57
CA ASN A 448 -9.09 -6.30 22.88
C ASN A 448 -9.68 -7.72 22.83
N VAL A 449 -8.83 -8.73 23.04
CA VAL A 449 -9.23 -10.13 23.05
C VAL A 449 -9.32 -10.60 24.48
N THR A 450 -10.44 -11.25 24.83
CA THR A 450 -10.67 -11.84 26.15
C THR A 450 -10.90 -13.34 26.00
N VAL A 451 -10.22 -14.13 26.84
CA VAL A 451 -10.48 -15.57 27.01
C VAL A 451 -11.19 -15.80 28.34
N THR A 452 -12.21 -16.67 28.33
CA THR A 452 -12.94 -17.09 29.54
C THR A 452 -13.34 -18.58 29.47
N ALA A 453 -14.07 -19.05 30.48
CA ALA A 453 -14.49 -20.46 30.64
C ALA A 453 -13.31 -21.47 30.61
N THR A 454 -12.13 -21.07 31.09
CA THR A 454 -10.94 -21.94 31.09
C THR A 454 -11.13 -23.14 32.02
N SER A 455 -10.67 -24.32 31.57
CA SER A 455 -10.75 -25.59 32.33
C SER A 455 -9.37 -26.14 32.73
N SER A 456 -8.30 -25.62 32.13
CA SER A 456 -6.89 -25.92 32.43
C SER A 456 -6.05 -24.66 32.20
N ALA A 457 -4.75 -24.71 32.48
CA ALA A 457 -3.80 -23.74 31.93
C ALA A 457 -3.80 -23.79 30.38
N GLY A 458 -3.38 -22.70 29.74
CA GLY A 458 -3.32 -22.59 28.29
C GLY A 458 -2.95 -21.18 27.80
N TYR A 459 -2.95 -21.01 26.48
CA TYR A 459 -2.62 -19.76 25.80
C TYR A 459 -3.42 -19.55 24.50
N LEU A 460 -3.50 -18.29 24.07
CA LEU A 460 -4.01 -17.90 22.75
C LEU A 460 -2.88 -17.21 21.96
N SER A 461 -2.74 -17.52 20.68
CA SER A 461 -1.83 -16.83 19.75
C SER A 461 -2.56 -16.37 18.48
N THR A 462 -2.00 -15.38 17.79
CA THR A 462 -2.52 -14.83 16.51
C THR A 462 -1.70 -15.32 15.30
N SER A 463 -0.60 -16.02 15.56
CA SER A 463 0.26 -16.72 14.61
C SER A 463 0.52 -18.14 15.13
N TYR A 464 0.83 -19.09 14.25
CA TYR A 464 1.12 -20.47 14.66
C TYR A 464 2.38 -20.53 15.55
N GLY A 465 2.19 -20.91 16.83
CA GLY A 465 3.24 -21.34 17.75
C GLY A 465 4.30 -20.31 18.17
N SER A 466 4.32 -19.08 17.63
CA SER A 466 5.43 -18.15 17.81
C SER A 466 5.21 -17.01 18.82
N SER A 467 3.99 -16.54 19.05
CA SER A 467 3.73 -15.49 20.07
C SER A 467 2.39 -15.68 20.78
N SER A 468 2.43 -15.98 22.08
CA SER A 468 1.24 -16.02 22.93
C SER A 468 0.78 -14.59 23.27
N VAL A 469 -0.41 -14.21 22.79
CA VAL A 469 -1.03 -12.91 23.12
C VAL A 469 -1.88 -12.97 24.39
N LEU A 470 -2.27 -14.16 24.85
CA LEU A 470 -2.90 -14.39 26.15
C LEU A 470 -2.30 -15.66 26.77
N ASN A 471 -2.11 -15.64 28.09
CA ASN A 471 -1.72 -16.81 28.88
C ASN A 471 -2.59 -16.88 30.14
N TRP A 472 -3.02 -18.07 30.54
CA TRP A 472 -3.72 -18.32 31.80
C TRP A 472 -3.17 -19.57 32.48
N SER A 473 -3.08 -19.52 33.81
CA SER A 473 -2.37 -20.55 34.60
C SER A 473 -3.29 -21.60 35.23
N ALA A 474 -4.61 -21.40 35.20
CA ALA A 474 -5.57 -22.30 35.84
C ALA A 474 -6.97 -22.21 35.22
N ALA A 475 -7.83 -23.14 35.63
CA ALA A 475 -9.27 -23.10 35.37
C ALA A 475 -9.96 -21.88 36.00
N GLY A 476 -11.08 -21.45 35.42
CA GLY A 476 -11.90 -20.35 35.92
C GLY A 476 -11.29 -18.95 35.76
N GLN A 477 -10.17 -18.81 35.03
CA GLN A 477 -9.55 -17.51 34.76
C GLN A 477 -10.26 -16.83 33.59
N THR A 478 -10.44 -15.50 33.71
CA THR A 478 -10.79 -14.63 32.60
C THR A 478 -9.64 -13.64 32.41
N VAL A 479 -9.06 -13.59 31.22
CA VAL A 479 -7.87 -12.78 30.90
C VAL A 479 -8.08 -12.01 29.61
N ALA A 480 -7.58 -10.77 29.54
CA ALA A 480 -7.71 -9.90 28.37
C ALA A 480 -6.39 -9.20 28.05
N ASN A 481 -6.16 -8.92 26.77
CA ASN A 481 -5.01 -8.18 26.24
C ASN A 481 -5.42 -7.46 24.96
N LEU A 482 -4.91 -6.24 24.75
CA LEU A 482 -5.03 -5.54 23.48
C LEU A 482 -4.04 -6.12 22.47
N VAL A 483 -4.47 -6.36 21.24
CA VAL A 483 -3.62 -6.82 20.15
C VAL A 483 -3.89 -6.06 18.87
N THR A 484 -2.86 -5.42 18.34
CA THR A 484 -2.79 -4.99 16.94
C THR A 484 -2.23 -6.13 16.10
N VAL A 485 -2.98 -6.63 15.12
CA VAL A 485 -2.62 -7.80 14.30
C VAL A 485 -2.84 -7.55 12.80
N PRO A 486 -2.02 -8.15 11.92
CA PRO A 486 -2.23 -8.10 10.48
C PRO A 486 -3.56 -8.77 10.08
N VAL A 487 -4.12 -8.30 8.97
CA VAL A 487 -5.32 -8.87 8.34
C VAL A 487 -4.91 -9.61 7.06
N ASP A 488 -5.36 -10.85 6.92
CA ASP A 488 -5.15 -11.69 5.74
C ASP A 488 -5.79 -11.06 4.48
N VAL A 489 -5.34 -11.44 3.29
CA VAL A 489 -5.88 -10.92 2.01
C VAL A 489 -7.38 -11.22 1.78
N ASP A 490 -7.94 -12.21 2.48
CA ASP A 490 -9.38 -12.50 2.50
C ASP A 490 -10.16 -11.73 3.60
N GLY A 491 -9.48 -10.82 4.30
CA GLY A 491 -10.03 -9.95 5.33
C GLY A 491 -10.24 -10.62 6.70
N MET A 492 -9.51 -11.71 6.96
CA MET A 492 -9.59 -12.49 8.19
C MET A 492 -8.45 -12.18 9.16
N VAL A 493 -8.68 -12.46 10.44
CA VAL A 493 -7.66 -12.66 11.48
C VAL A 493 -7.80 -14.10 11.98
N THR A 494 -6.69 -14.76 12.31
CA THR A 494 -6.74 -16.14 12.82
C THR A 494 -6.19 -16.23 14.24
N PHE A 495 -6.94 -16.89 15.13
CA PHE A 495 -6.52 -17.25 16.48
C PHE A 495 -6.24 -18.75 16.59
N TYR A 496 -5.23 -19.10 17.39
CA TYR A 496 -4.87 -20.47 17.73
C TYR A 496 -4.87 -20.66 19.24
N LEU A 497 -5.41 -21.79 19.69
CA LEU A 497 -5.51 -22.18 21.08
C LEU A 497 -4.48 -23.26 21.40
N GLY A 498 -3.68 -23.02 22.43
CA GLY A 498 -2.91 -24.06 23.12
C GLY A 498 -3.54 -24.40 24.46
N GLY A 499 -4.22 -25.56 24.55
CA GLY A 499 -4.86 -26.03 25.78
C GLY A 499 -6.24 -26.63 25.55
N SER A 500 -7.02 -26.75 26.63
CA SER A 500 -8.42 -27.17 26.59
C SER A 500 -9.36 -26.07 26.07
N ALA A 501 -10.56 -26.45 25.62
CA ALA A 501 -11.50 -25.55 24.97
C ALA A 501 -11.91 -24.33 25.83
N VAL A 502 -11.97 -23.15 25.20
CA VAL A 502 -12.27 -21.86 25.86
C VAL A 502 -13.31 -21.06 25.10
N ASP A 503 -13.89 -20.06 25.77
CA ASP A 503 -14.61 -19.00 25.09
C ASP A 503 -13.67 -17.85 24.72
N VAL A 504 -13.89 -17.26 23.54
CA VAL A 504 -13.14 -16.11 23.02
C VAL A 504 -14.11 -14.97 22.69
N ILE A 505 -13.78 -13.79 23.20
CA ILE A 505 -14.46 -12.54 22.90
C ILE A 505 -13.43 -11.63 22.24
N ALA A 506 -13.82 -10.94 21.17
CA ALA A 506 -12.99 -9.91 20.54
C ALA A 506 -13.81 -8.62 20.38
N ASP A 507 -13.29 -7.55 20.97
CA ASP A 507 -13.87 -6.20 20.89
C ASP A 507 -12.90 -5.30 20.11
N LEU A 508 -13.29 -4.88 18.90
CA LEU A 508 -12.52 -4.05 17.97
C LEU A 508 -12.36 -2.63 18.51
N ALA A 509 -11.13 -2.12 18.63
CA ALA A 509 -10.83 -0.74 18.98
C ALA A 509 -10.72 0.17 17.74
N GLY A 510 -10.16 -0.36 16.65
CA GLY A 510 -9.95 0.36 15.39
C GLY A 510 -9.17 -0.47 14.37
N TYR A 511 -8.86 0.13 13.22
CA TYR A 511 -8.17 -0.53 12.12
C TYR A 511 -7.14 0.37 11.44
N TYR A 512 -6.17 -0.25 10.75
CA TYR A 512 -5.17 0.44 9.95
C TYR A 512 -5.43 0.28 8.46
N SER A 513 -5.37 1.37 7.70
CA SER A 513 -5.53 1.39 6.24
C SER A 513 -4.70 2.51 5.59
N GLY A 514 -4.88 2.76 4.30
CA GLY A 514 -4.23 3.89 3.60
C GLY A 514 -4.68 5.27 4.09
N SER A 515 -5.75 5.37 4.89
CA SER A 515 -6.19 6.63 5.50
C SER A 515 -6.66 6.44 6.95
N GLY A 516 -6.68 7.55 7.71
CA GLY A 516 -7.01 7.56 9.13
C GLY A 516 -6.31 8.70 9.88
N SER A 517 -6.13 8.51 11.18
CA SER A 517 -5.33 9.36 12.06
C SER A 517 -3.92 8.81 12.24
N ILE A 518 -2.95 9.70 12.35
CA ILE A 518 -1.52 9.41 12.52
C ILE A 518 -1.18 9.29 14.00
N PHE A 519 -0.30 8.35 14.36
CA PHE A 519 0.14 8.20 15.75
C PHE A 519 1.22 9.24 16.09
N THR A 520 1.14 9.82 17.28
CA THR A 520 2.22 10.58 17.89
C THR A 520 2.57 9.92 19.21
N ALA A 521 3.75 9.30 19.26
CA ALA A 521 4.28 8.67 20.46
C ALA A 521 4.67 9.74 21.49
N THR A 522 4.37 9.49 22.76
CA THR A 522 4.77 10.35 23.88
C THR A 522 5.68 9.58 24.82
N ASP A 523 6.49 10.28 25.62
CA ASP A 523 7.16 9.61 26.74
C ASP A 523 6.09 9.12 27.75
N PRO A 524 6.20 7.87 28.26
CA PRO A 524 5.19 7.29 29.15
C PRO A 524 4.97 8.14 30.39
N SER A 525 3.76 8.68 30.53
CA SER A 525 3.46 9.75 31.50
C SER A 525 2.12 9.56 32.20
N ARG A 526 2.13 9.71 33.53
CA ARG A 526 0.96 9.47 34.38
C ARG A 526 -0.09 10.53 34.17
N SER A 527 -1.27 10.10 33.71
CA SER A 527 -2.42 10.97 33.47
C SER A 527 -3.53 10.77 34.49
N LEU A 528 -3.65 9.54 35.02
CA LEU A 528 -4.60 9.18 36.07
C LEU A 528 -3.88 8.39 37.17
N ASP A 529 -4.09 8.75 38.43
CA ASP A 529 -3.86 7.88 39.59
C ASP A 529 -4.83 8.27 40.70
N THR A 530 -5.87 7.46 40.87
CA THR A 530 -6.92 7.66 41.87
C THR A 530 -6.44 7.51 43.32
N ARG A 531 -5.18 7.12 43.57
CA ARG A 531 -4.56 7.08 44.90
C ARG A 531 -3.80 8.35 45.24
N GLU A 532 -3.34 9.08 44.22
CA GLU A 532 -2.47 10.26 44.34
C GLU A 532 -3.17 11.56 43.89
N ALA A 533 -4.48 11.50 43.64
CA ALA A 533 -5.29 12.59 43.07
C ALA A 533 -4.74 13.15 41.74
N ILE A 534 -4.11 12.30 40.91
CA ILE A 534 -3.64 12.68 39.57
C ILE A 534 -4.79 12.48 38.59
N GLY A 535 -5.16 13.54 37.85
CA GLY A 535 -6.25 13.51 36.86
C GLY A 535 -7.66 13.49 37.45
N VAL A 536 -7.80 13.48 38.79
CA VAL A 536 -9.06 13.41 39.53
C VAL A 536 -9.01 14.30 40.79
N PRO A 537 -10.16 14.80 41.29
CA PRO A 537 -10.18 15.77 42.40
C PRO A 537 -9.84 15.19 43.80
N GLY A 538 -9.48 13.91 43.92
CA GLY A 538 -9.16 13.32 45.22
C GLY A 538 -8.79 11.83 45.17
N HIS A 539 -8.53 11.27 46.35
CA HIS A 539 -7.95 9.93 46.55
C HIS A 539 -9.00 8.82 46.71
N THR A 540 -10.25 9.04 46.30
CA THR A 540 -11.35 8.11 46.55
C THR A 540 -11.30 6.92 45.58
N PRO A 541 -11.32 5.67 46.06
CA PRO A 541 -11.44 4.49 45.20
C PRO A 541 -12.71 4.54 44.34
N VAL A 542 -12.64 4.05 43.11
CA VAL A 542 -13.81 3.93 42.22
C VAL A 542 -14.74 2.85 42.80
N ALA A 543 -15.94 3.27 43.20
CA ALA A 543 -16.96 2.41 43.81
C ALA A 543 -17.46 1.29 42.86
N PRO A 544 -18.08 0.21 43.39
CA PRO A 544 -18.81 -0.76 42.57
C PRO A 544 -19.81 -0.05 41.66
N GLY A 545 -19.76 -0.29 40.35
CA GLY A 545 -20.62 0.38 39.38
C GLY A 545 -20.31 1.88 39.17
N GLY A 546 -19.22 2.40 39.75
CA GLY A 546 -18.78 3.78 39.56
C GLY A 546 -18.03 3.99 38.25
N THR A 547 -18.02 5.24 37.78
CA THR A 547 -17.23 5.70 36.63
C THR A 547 -16.30 6.82 37.07
N VAL A 548 -15.07 6.83 36.54
CA VAL A 548 -14.14 7.96 36.60
C VAL A 548 -13.87 8.48 35.20
N GLU A 549 -13.74 9.79 35.05
CA GLU A 549 -13.43 10.47 33.79
C GLU A 549 -12.01 11.02 33.83
N LEU A 550 -11.31 10.96 32.69
CA LEU A 550 -9.99 11.54 32.52
C LEU A 550 -10.02 12.56 31.38
N GLN A 551 -9.59 13.79 31.68
CA GLN A 551 -9.20 14.75 30.67
C GLN A 551 -7.85 14.32 30.07
N VAL A 552 -7.80 14.06 28.77
CA VAL A 552 -6.57 13.71 28.06
C VAL A 552 -6.08 14.85 27.17
N ALA A 553 -6.97 15.55 26.47
CA ALA A 553 -6.59 16.67 25.62
C ALA A 553 -6.04 17.83 26.44
N GLY A 554 -4.87 18.36 26.04
CA GLY A 554 -4.13 19.41 26.74
C GLY A 554 -3.17 18.91 27.83
N HIS A 555 -3.04 17.60 28.04
CA HIS A 555 -2.17 17.01 29.06
C HIS A 555 -1.14 16.06 28.45
N ASN A 556 0.04 15.94 29.08
CA ASN A 556 1.03 14.89 28.80
C ASN A 556 1.42 14.72 27.32
N GLY A 557 1.50 15.83 26.57
CA GLY A 557 1.87 15.86 25.15
C GLY A 557 0.70 15.71 24.17
N VAL A 558 -0.51 15.42 24.65
CA VAL A 558 -1.74 15.38 23.83
C VAL A 558 -2.23 16.81 23.58
N PRO A 559 -2.52 17.21 22.33
CA PRO A 559 -2.98 18.56 22.00
C PRO A 559 -4.35 18.86 22.61
N THR A 560 -4.69 20.15 22.73
CA THR A 560 -6.00 20.61 23.25
C THR A 560 -7.16 20.31 22.31
N THR A 561 -6.90 20.11 21.02
CA THR A 561 -7.86 19.75 19.98
C THR A 561 -7.24 18.76 18.98
N GLY A 562 -8.05 18.10 18.15
CA GLY A 562 -7.57 17.27 17.04
C GLY A 562 -7.12 15.84 17.40
N ALA A 563 -7.02 15.49 18.69
CA ALA A 563 -6.83 14.11 19.11
C ALA A 563 -8.11 13.28 18.89
N THR A 564 -8.02 12.21 18.10
CA THR A 564 -9.14 11.32 17.74
C THR A 564 -9.20 10.07 18.60
N ALA A 565 -8.04 9.58 19.07
CA ALA A 565 -7.92 8.48 20.03
C ALA A 565 -6.66 8.64 20.89
N VAL A 566 -6.64 7.98 22.04
CA VAL A 566 -5.48 7.93 22.94
C VAL A 566 -5.10 6.49 23.22
N THR A 567 -3.79 6.21 23.31
CA THR A 567 -3.25 4.91 23.70
C THR A 567 -2.62 5.02 25.08
N MET A 568 -3.06 4.17 26.01
CA MET A 568 -2.67 4.23 27.43
C MET A 568 -2.42 2.84 27.98
N ASN A 569 -1.43 2.71 28.86
CA ASN A 569 -1.34 1.56 29.76
C ASN A 569 -2.24 1.83 30.97
N VAL A 570 -3.23 0.96 31.20
CA VAL A 570 -4.23 1.11 32.27
C VAL A 570 -4.06 0.00 33.28
N THR A 571 -3.95 0.36 34.55
CA THR A 571 -3.75 -0.56 35.67
C THR A 571 -4.90 -0.43 36.67
N VAL A 572 -5.49 -1.56 37.06
CA VAL A 572 -6.31 -1.65 38.27
C VAL A 572 -5.43 -2.15 39.41
N THR A 573 -5.50 -1.48 40.55
CA THR A 573 -4.77 -1.83 41.77
C THR A 573 -5.68 -1.78 43.00
N GLU A 574 -5.26 -2.48 44.06
CA GLU A 574 -5.96 -2.58 45.35
C GLU A 574 -7.47 -2.97 45.23
N PRO A 575 -7.89 -3.90 44.33
CA PRO A 575 -9.30 -4.22 44.17
C PRO A 575 -9.84 -5.03 45.34
N THR A 576 -10.91 -4.55 45.99
CA THR A 576 -11.54 -5.26 47.12
C THR A 576 -12.53 -6.34 46.68
N GLY A 577 -12.91 -6.37 45.40
CA GLY A 577 -13.75 -7.40 44.78
C GLY A 577 -13.26 -7.74 43.37
N GLY A 578 -13.58 -8.94 42.88
CA GLY A 578 -13.25 -9.37 41.51
C GLY A 578 -14.21 -8.76 40.48
N GLY A 579 -13.73 -8.55 39.27
CA GLY A 579 -14.53 -7.97 38.17
C GLY A 579 -13.69 -7.50 36.99
N TYR A 580 -14.21 -6.50 36.29
CA TYR A 580 -13.66 -5.97 35.05
C TYR A 580 -13.75 -4.45 34.98
N LEU A 581 -12.88 -3.86 34.16
CA LEU A 581 -12.86 -2.42 33.85
C LEU A 581 -13.29 -2.24 32.41
N THR A 582 -14.17 -1.29 32.14
CA THR A 582 -14.51 -0.86 30.77
C THR A 582 -13.92 0.53 30.54
N VAL A 583 -12.99 0.67 29.61
CA VAL A 583 -12.51 1.97 29.12
C VAL A 583 -13.21 2.28 27.81
N TYR A 584 -13.84 3.44 27.71
CA TYR A 584 -14.70 3.81 26.57
C TYR A 584 -14.73 5.33 26.34
N PRO A 585 -15.18 5.79 25.15
CA PRO A 585 -15.25 7.22 24.84
C PRO A 585 -16.21 7.95 25.76
N HIS A 586 -15.82 9.16 26.20
CA HIS A 586 -16.66 9.99 27.06
C HIS A 586 -18.01 10.33 26.39
N GLY A 587 -19.06 10.46 27.20
CA GLY A 587 -20.41 10.81 26.72
C GLY A 587 -21.09 9.77 25.81
N LYS A 588 -20.51 8.58 25.62
CA LYS A 588 -21.12 7.47 24.86
C LYS A 588 -21.74 6.42 25.78
N ASP A 589 -22.70 5.67 25.25
CA ASP A 589 -23.25 4.49 25.93
C ASP A 589 -22.14 3.49 26.24
N ARG A 590 -22.10 2.99 27.47
CA ARG A 590 -21.06 2.06 27.91
C ARG A 590 -21.20 0.70 27.18
N PRO A 591 -20.21 0.27 26.38
CA PRO A 591 -20.25 -1.03 25.73
C PRO A 591 -20.09 -2.17 26.76
N VAL A 592 -20.69 -3.34 26.50
CA VAL A 592 -20.70 -4.49 27.42
C VAL A 592 -19.41 -5.33 27.27
N ILE A 593 -18.28 -4.72 27.58
CA ILE A 593 -16.93 -5.25 27.33
C ILE A 593 -16.03 -5.19 28.57
N SER A 594 -14.95 -5.98 28.56
CA SER A 594 -13.88 -5.92 29.58
C SER A 594 -12.55 -5.54 28.94
N SER A 595 -12.06 -4.32 29.20
CA SER A 595 -10.71 -3.89 28.83
C SER A 595 -9.65 -4.65 29.63
N LEU A 596 -9.92 -4.98 30.90
CA LEU A 596 -9.08 -5.86 31.72
C LEU A 596 -9.94 -6.51 32.82
N ASN A 597 -9.47 -7.65 33.35
CA ASN A 597 -10.20 -8.51 34.29
C ASN A 597 -9.29 -8.88 35.48
N TRP A 598 -9.84 -8.95 36.70
CA TRP A 598 -9.09 -9.28 37.93
C TRP A 598 -9.88 -10.10 38.94
N THR A 599 -9.12 -10.74 39.84
CA THR A 599 -9.59 -11.32 41.10
C THR A 599 -9.33 -10.34 42.26
N PRO A 600 -10.00 -10.47 43.43
CA PRO A 600 -9.72 -9.63 44.60
C PRO A 600 -8.22 -9.60 44.96
N GLY A 601 -7.74 -8.44 45.41
CA GLY A 601 -6.35 -8.22 45.82
C GLY A 601 -5.30 -8.24 44.69
N ARG A 602 -5.70 -8.40 43.42
CA ARG A 602 -4.76 -8.56 42.30
C ARG A 602 -4.64 -7.29 41.45
N THR A 603 -3.47 -6.67 41.49
CA THR A 603 -3.09 -5.62 40.53
C THR A 603 -2.88 -6.22 39.14
N ILE A 604 -3.47 -5.63 38.11
CA ILE A 604 -3.37 -6.09 36.71
C ILE A 604 -3.34 -4.87 35.76
N ALA A 605 -2.63 -4.99 34.64
CA ALA A 605 -2.57 -3.96 33.60
C ALA A 605 -2.94 -4.54 32.24
N ASN A 606 -3.44 -3.66 31.35
CA ASN A 606 -3.55 -3.90 29.92
C ASN A 606 -3.33 -2.57 29.18
N LEU A 607 -2.83 -2.62 27.95
CA LEU A 607 -2.87 -1.49 27.03
C LEU A 607 -4.31 -1.26 26.55
N VAL A 608 -4.71 -0.01 26.31
CA VAL A 608 -5.97 0.32 25.63
C VAL A 608 -5.73 1.41 24.59
N THR A 609 -6.45 1.35 23.48
CA THR A 609 -6.60 2.46 22.53
C THR A 609 -8.08 2.81 22.45
N VAL A 610 -8.45 4.04 22.82
CA VAL A 610 -9.85 4.47 22.98
C VAL A 610 -10.07 5.82 22.28
N PRO A 611 -11.17 6.01 21.51
CA PRO A 611 -11.50 7.31 20.94
C PRO A 611 -11.65 8.40 22.00
N VAL A 612 -11.16 9.59 21.69
CA VAL A 612 -11.26 10.77 22.54
C VAL A 612 -12.51 11.56 22.13
N VAL A 613 -13.37 11.86 23.10
CA VAL A 613 -14.60 12.64 22.89
C VAL A 613 -14.62 13.77 23.91
N ASP A 614 -14.86 15.00 23.46
CA ASP A 614 -14.77 16.23 24.27
C ASP A 614 -13.43 16.38 25.04
N GLY A 615 -12.35 15.83 24.47
CA GLY A 615 -11.02 15.80 25.08
C GLY A 615 -10.85 14.77 26.21
N LYS A 616 -11.82 13.87 26.40
CA LYS A 616 -11.91 12.93 27.53
C LYS A 616 -12.08 11.46 27.13
N VAL A 617 -11.85 10.60 28.12
CA VAL A 617 -12.20 9.17 28.13
C VAL A 617 -12.81 8.77 29.49
N SER A 618 -13.59 7.69 29.53
CA SER A 618 -14.29 7.21 30.73
C SER A 618 -13.87 5.78 31.10
N PHE A 619 -13.75 5.52 32.40
CA PHE A 619 -13.40 4.22 32.98
C PHE A 619 -14.49 3.77 33.96
N TYR A 620 -15.12 2.63 33.71
CA TYR A 620 -16.18 2.06 34.55
C TYR A 620 -15.72 0.82 35.30
N ASN A 621 -15.98 0.78 36.61
CA ASN A 621 -15.73 -0.37 37.49
C ASN A 621 -16.95 -1.34 37.49
N GLY A 622 -16.81 -2.47 36.82
CA GLY A 622 -17.80 -3.56 36.78
C GLY A 622 -17.66 -4.62 37.87
N SER A 623 -16.87 -4.38 38.92
CA SER A 623 -16.73 -5.31 40.05
C SER A 623 -17.76 -5.08 41.16
N GLY A 624 -17.89 -6.07 42.06
CA GLY A 624 -18.63 -5.94 43.31
C GLY A 624 -17.88 -5.22 44.44
N GLY A 625 -16.70 -4.65 44.16
CA GLY A 625 -15.84 -3.98 45.14
C GLY A 625 -15.36 -2.61 44.67
N THR A 626 -14.63 -1.92 45.54
CA THR A 626 -13.86 -0.72 45.20
C THR A 626 -12.57 -1.09 44.46
N VAL A 627 -12.10 -0.21 43.57
CA VAL A 627 -10.80 -0.32 42.91
C VAL A 627 -10.09 1.02 42.80
N HIS A 628 -8.76 1.01 42.74
CA HIS A 628 -8.00 2.15 42.24
C HIS A 628 -7.63 1.94 40.77
N VAL A 629 -7.76 3.00 39.98
CA VAL A 629 -7.38 3.06 38.56
C VAL A 629 -6.17 3.99 38.39
N ILE A 630 -5.23 3.55 37.56
CA ILE A 630 -4.05 4.29 37.08
C ILE A 630 -4.07 4.25 35.55
N ALA A 631 -3.71 5.35 34.88
CA ALA A 631 -3.48 5.37 33.44
C ALA A 631 -2.22 6.19 33.09
N ASP A 632 -1.31 5.57 32.37
CA ASP A 632 -0.10 6.17 31.82
C ASP A 632 -0.25 6.28 30.28
N VAL A 633 -0.15 7.49 29.71
CA VAL A 633 -0.31 7.73 28.26
C VAL A 633 0.97 7.34 27.53
N ALA A 634 0.83 6.56 26.46
CA ALA A 634 1.92 6.13 25.56
C ALA A 634 1.94 6.89 24.22
N GLY A 635 0.81 7.51 23.86
CA GLY A 635 0.69 8.38 22.70
C GLY A 635 -0.77 8.63 22.32
N TYR A 636 -0.99 9.42 21.28
CA TYR A 636 -2.32 9.75 20.76
C TYR A 636 -2.38 9.63 19.23
N TYR A 637 -3.59 9.59 18.70
CA TYR A 637 -3.88 9.66 17.29
C TYR A 637 -4.49 11.02 16.96
N GLY A 638 -4.10 11.63 15.84
CA GLY A 638 -4.70 12.88 15.34
C GLY A 638 -4.58 13.01 13.82
N ALA A 639 -5.15 14.07 13.25
CA ALA A 639 -5.06 14.34 11.81
C ALA A 639 -3.67 14.81 11.36
N SER A 640 -2.84 15.29 12.29
CA SER A 640 -1.47 15.72 12.05
C SER A 640 -0.47 14.71 12.60
N GLY A 641 0.61 14.47 11.84
CA GLY A 641 1.75 13.66 12.26
C GLY A 641 2.58 13.26 11.03
N HIS A 642 3.66 12.53 11.26
CA HIS A 642 4.48 11.95 10.20
C HIS A 642 4.63 10.43 10.31
N ASP A 643 4.29 9.85 11.47
CA ASP A 643 4.65 8.47 11.76
C ASP A 643 3.54 7.48 11.35
N VAL A 644 3.74 6.84 10.20
CA VAL A 644 2.85 5.79 9.68
C VAL A 644 3.12 4.44 10.34
N TYR A 645 2.07 3.64 10.53
CA TYR A 645 2.21 2.29 11.06
C TYR A 645 2.60 1.29 9.96
N ARG A 646 3.73 0.62 10.19
CA ARG A 646 4.29 -0.46 9.38
C ARG A 646 3.83 -1.79 9.99
N VAL A 647 2.82 -2.40 9.35
CA VAL A 647 2.25 -3.69 9.77
C VAL A 647 3.27 -4.81 9.58
N MET A 648 3.41 -5.69 10.56
CA MET A 648 4.29 -6.88 10.48
C MET A 648 3.55 -8.15 10.90
N GLN A 649 4.07 -9.30 10.47
CA GLN A 649 3.81 -10.56 11.16
C GLN A 649 4.62 -10.60 12.47
N PRO A 650 4.10 -11.18 13.58
CA PRO A 650 4.79 -11.22 14.86
C PRO A 650 6.20 -11.82 14.75
N ASN A 651 7.23 -11.01 15.04
CA ASN A 651 8.64 -11.40 14.96
C ASN A 651 9.31 -11.37 16.33
N ARG A 652 9.97 -12.46 16.73
CA ARG A 652 10.61 -12.56 18.05
C ARG A 652 11.95 -11.82 18.06
N LEU A 653 12.05 -10.79 18.89
CA LEU A 653 13.28 -9.99 19.08
C LEU A 653 14.09 -10.47 20.29
N LEU A 654 13.43 -11.08 21.27
CA LEU A 654 14.05 -11.52 22.51
C LEU A 654 13.33 -12.75 23.07
N ASP A 655 14.08 -13.76 23.47
CA ASP A 655 13.66 -14.73 24.48
C ASP A 655 14.85 -14.96 25.40
N THR A 656 14.77 -14.52 26.66
CA THR A 656 15.93 -14.57 27.55
C THR A 656 16.24 -15.97 28.08
N ARG A 657 15.45 -16.99 27.72
CA ARG A 657 15.70 -18.41 28.01
C ARG A 657 16.62 -19.06 26.99
N THR A 658 16.78 -18.45 25.81
CA THR A 658 17.52 -19.00 24.67
C THR A 658 18.48 -17.97 24.08
N ASN A 659 19.48 -18.42 23.34
CA ASN A 659 20.26 -17.50 22.51
C ASN A 659 19.33 -16.92 21.43
N THR A 660 19.24 -15.59 21.35
CA THR A 660 18.32 -14.88 20.46
C THR A 660 19.05 -13.78 19.71
N GLN A 661 18.70 -13.53 18.45
CA GLN A 661 19.21 -12.39 17.68
C GLN A 661 18.19 -11.24 17.76
N ASP A 662 18.65 -10.04 18.11
CA ASP A 662 17.78 -8.86 18.22
C ASP A 662 17.52 -8.17 16.86
N GLY A 663 16.69 -7.12 16.88
CA GLY A 663 16.37 -6.32 15.70
C GLY A 663 17.54 -5.51 15.11
N CYS A 664 18.73 -5.62 15.69
CA CYS A 664 19.98 -5.05 15.20
C CYS A 664 20.95 -6.14 14.71
N MET A 665 20.45 -7.36 14.49
CA MET A 665 21.21 -8.56 14.16
C MET A 665 22.25 -8.95 15.21
N LYS A 666 22.14 -8.47 16.46
CA LYS A 666 23.08 -8.78 17.54
C LYS A 666 22.65 -10.02 18.30
N ASN A 667 23.57 -10.98 18.41
CA ASN A 667 23.36 -12.18 19.19
C ASN A 667 23.40 -11.87 20.69
N ARG A 668 22.34 -12.22 21.40
CA ARG A 668 22.23 -12.17 22.85
C ARG A 668 22.21 -13.59 23.41
N GLN A 669 23.02 -13.86 24.43
CA GLN A 669 23.00 -15.14 25.13
C GLN A 669 21.80 -15.24 26.07
N ALA A 670 21.33 -16.47 26.32
CA ALA A 670 20.34 -16.77 27.35
C ALA A 670 20.81 -16.25 28.73
N ALA A 671 19.97 -15.50 29.43
CA ALA A 671 20.27 -14.94 30.74
C ALA A 671 18.98 -14.54 31.48
N VAL A 672 18.82 -15.00 32.72
CA VAL A 672 17.69 -14.56 33.56
C VAL A 672 17.81 -13.07 33.90
N VAL A 673 16.68 -12.36 34.00
CA VAL A 673 16.64 -10.95 34.40
C VAL A 673 16.48 -10.88 35.93
N THR A 674 17.45 -10.28 36.62
CA THR A 674 17.52 -10.26 38.10
C THR A 674 16.68 -9.11 38.71
N PRO A 675 16.40 -9.14 40.02
CA PRO A 675 15.69 -8.04 40.70
C PRO A 675 16.36 -6.69 40.46
N GLY A 676 15.58 -5.68 40.07
CA GLY A 676 16.09 -4.33 39.81
C GLY A 676 16.94 -4.17 38.54
N GLN A 677 17.12 -5.22 37.73
CA GLN A 677 17.86 -5.14 36.47
C GLN A 677 17.03 -4.43 35.39
N THR A 678 17.67 -3.51 34.66
CA THR A 678 17.22 -3.07 33.34
C THR A 678 17.98 -3.85 32.27
N ILE A 679 17.27 -4.37 31.27
CA ILE A 679 17.87 -4.82 30.01
C ILE A 679 17.52 -3.85 28.87
N GLU A 680 18.45 -3.69 27.93
CA GLU A 680 18.21 -2.99 26.67
C GLU A 680 18.06 -4.03 25.54
N LEU A 681 17.20 -3.73 24.57
CA LEU A 681 16.96 -4.51 23.36
C LEU A 681 17.21 -3.65 22.13
N GLY A 682 17.95 -4.18 21.14
CA GLY A 682 18.13 -3.52 19.85
C GLY A 682 16.90 -3.65 18.96
N VAL A 683 16.47 -2.52 18.41
CA VAL A 683 15.32 -2.38 17.50
C VAL A 683 15.76 -1.46 16.34
N CYS A 684 16.56 -2.00 15.41
CA CYS A 684 17.21 -1.25 14.33
C CYS A 684 16.46 -1.33 12.99
N TRP A 685 15.13 -1.24 13.01
CA TRP A 685 14.39 -0.90 11.79
C TRP A 685 14.64 0.57 11.47
N GLN A 686 14.79 0.90 10.19
CA GLN A 686 15.13 2.27 9.82
C GLN A 686 13.92 3.20 10.01
N ASP A 687 14.23 4.44 10.42
CA ASP A 687 13.32 5.55 10.67
C ASP A 687 12.20 5.23 11.69
N ILE A 688 12.40 4.18 12.50
CA ILE A 688 11.51 3.78 13.58
C ILE A 688 11.46 4.83 14.69
N THR A 689 10.26 5.28 15.02
CA THR A 689 10.01 6.27 16.08
C THR A 689 9.39 5.61 17.32
N SER A 690 8.54 4.60 17.14
CA SER A 690 8.01 3.76 18.22
C SER A 690 7.74 2.33 17.75
N ALA A 691 7.75 1.38 18.68
CA ALA A 691 7.54 -0.03 18.43
C ALA A 691 6.27 -0.54 19.13
N THR A 692 5.51 -1.38 18.45
CA THR A 692 4.37 -2.12 19.01
C THR A 692 4.82 -3.55 19.31
N LEU A 693 4.99 -3.85 20.60
CA LEU A 693 5.56 -5.08 21.12
C LEU A 693 4.51 -5.87 21.89
N ASN A 694 4.46 -7.20 21.77
CA ASN A 694 3.88 -8.08 22.76
C ASN A 694 5.00 -8.53 23.71
N VAL A 695 4.93 -8.10 24.96
CA VAL A 695 5.95 -8.37 25.98
C VAL A 695 5.41 -9.40 26.94
N THR A 696 6.10 -10.52 27.11
CA THR A 696 5.71 -11.62 28.00
C THR A 696 6.73 -11.79 29.12
N VAL A 697 6.27 -11.75 30.35
CA VAL A 697 7.02 -12.21 31.53
C VAL A 697 6.71 -13.69 31.72
N THR A 698 7.73 -14.52 31.91
CA THR A 698 7.60 -15.95 32.18
C THR A 698 8.53 -16.40 33.29
N GLU A 699 8.16 -17.48 33.97
CA GLU A 699 8.91 -18.09 35.07
C GLU A 699 9.32 -17.10 36.20
N PRO A 700 8.46 -16.13 36.62
CA PRO A 700 8.84 -15.18 37.67
C PRO A 700 8.91 -15.86 39.05
N THR A 701 10.01 -15.68 39.77
CA THR A 701 10.18 -16.28 41.12
C THR A 701 9.53 -15.48 42.25
N ALA A 702 9.11 -14.25 41.98
CA ALA A 702 8.34 -13.41 42.90
C ALA A 702 7.26 -12.61 42.15
N ALA A 703 6.26 -12.10 42.88
CA ALA A 703 5.32 -11.11 42.35
C ALA A 703 6.02 -9.78 42.07
N GLY A 704 5.50 -9.01 41.12
CA GLY A 704 6.04 -7.68 40.80
C GLY A 704 5.52 -7.13 39.47
N PHE A 705 6.29 -6.21 38.89
CA PHE A 705 5.91 -5.48 37.68
C PHE A 705 7.09 -5.25 36.73
N LEU A 706 6.78 -5.00 35.45
CA LEU A 706 7.75 -4.64 34.41
C LEU A 706 7.45 -3.22 33.92
N THR A 707 8.49 -2.40 33.81
CA THR A 707 8.40 -1.09 33.14
C THR A 707 9.14 -1.15 31.82
N VAL A 708 8.48 -0.76 30.73
CA VAL A 708 9.04 -0.69 29.38
C VAL A 708 9.08 0.77 28.94
N TYR A 709 10.24 1.26 28.50
CA TYR A 709 10.46 2.68 28.26
C TYR A 709 11.58 2.95 27.23
N PRO A 710 11.65 4.15 26.64
CA PRO A 710 12.65 4.48 25.62
C PRO A 710 14.05 4.58 26.25
N THR A 711 15.03 3.89 25.68
CA THR A 711 16.39 3.84 26.22
C THR A 711 17.04 5.23 26.27
N GLY A 712 17.73 5.52 27.38
CA GLY A 712 18.32 6.84 27.66
C GLY A 712 17.37 7.84 28.30
N SER A 713 16.09 7.50 28.47
CA SER A 713 15.10 8.35 29.17
C SER A 713 15.05 8.00 30.67
N PRO A 714 14.61 8.93 31.55
CA PRO A 714 14.27 8.60 32.93
C PRO A 714 13.24 7.46 32.97
N ARG A 715 13.44 6.46 33.85
CA ARG A 715 12.49 5.35 33.99
C ARG A 715 11.16 5.89 34.54
N PRO A 716 10.03 5.70 33.84
CA PRO A 716 8.72 6.12 34.33
C PRO A 716 8.26 5.24 35.50
N VAL A 717 7.24 5.70 36.23
CA VAL A 717 6.58 4.92 37.31
C VAL A 717 5.51 3.94 36.79
N ALA A 718 5.42 3.77 35.47
CA ALA A 718 4.45 2.89 34.81
C ALA A 718 4.73 1.40 35.05
N SER A 719 3.67 0.60 35.21
CA SER A 719 3.72 -0.86 35.25
C SER A 719 2.99 -1.45 34.04
N ASN A 720 3.76 -1.76 32.99
CA ASN A 720 3.22 -2.34 31.76
C ASN A 720 2.74 -3.78 31.95
N LEU A 721 3.36 -4.53 32.87
CA LEU A 721 2.90 -5.85 33.29
C LEU A 721 2.92 -5.93 34.81
N ASN A 722 1.99 -6.69 35.38
CA ASN A 722 1.89 -6.98 36.81
C ASN A 722 1.59 -8.49 36.97
N TRP A 723 2.31 -9.20 37.83
CA TRP A 723 2.21 -10.66 37.96
C TRP A 723 2.35 -11.17 39.39
N THR A 724 1.91 -12.40 39.61
CA THR A 724 2.24 -13.23 40.78
C THR A 724 3.39 -14.18 40.47
N ALA A 725 4.04 -14.73 41.50
CA ALA A 725 5.07 -15.77 41.31
C ALA A 725 4.51 -16.96 40.49
N GLY A 726 5.36 -17.54 39.63
CA GLY A 726 5.02 -18.63 38.70
C GLY A 726 4.11 -18.27 37.53
N GLN A 727 3.63 -17.02 37.41
CA GLN A 727 2.72 -16.62 36.34
C GLN A 727 3.46 -16.24 35.05
N THR A 728 3.14 -16.90 33.95
CA THR A 728 3.40 -16.38 32.60
C THR A 728 2.30 -15.40 32.20
N ILE A 729 2.64 -14.17 31.79
CA ILE A 729 1.68 -13.14 31.37
C ILE A 729 2.23 -12.26 30.24
N PRO A 730 1.45 -12.04 29.16
CA PRO A 730 1.73 -11.06 28.12
C PRO A 730 0.95 -9.75 28.34
N ASN A 731 1.47 -8.64 27.79
CA ASN A 731 0.70 -7.43 27.48
C ASN A 731 1.28 -6.79 26.21
N GLN A 732 0.44 -6.18 25.37
CA GLN A 732 0.94 -5.31 24.31
C GLN A 732 1.46 -3.98 24.89
N VAL A 733 2.50 -3.43 24.28
CA VAL A 733 3.15 -2.19 24.67
C VAL A 733 3.47 -1.40 23.40
N VAL A 734 3.09 -0.12 23.38
CA VAL A 734 3.61 0.86 22.42
C VAL A 734 4.62 1.73 23.16
N VAL A 735 5.82 1.87 22.61
CA VAL A 735 6.93 2.57 23.27
C VAL A 735 7.82 3.30 22.24
N PRO A 736 8.19 4.57 22.46
CA PRO A 736 9.18 5.24 21.63
C PRO A 736 10.51 4.49 21.57
N VAL A 737 11.12 4.42 20.39
CA VAL A 737 12.45 3.86 20.17
C VAL A 737 13.45 4.99 20.16
N ARG A 738 14.42 4.97 21.09
CA ARG A 738 15.48 5.98 21.17
C ARG A 738 16.84 5.29 21.05
N ASN A 739 17.74 5.87 20.25
CA ASN A 739 19.04 5.26 19.93
C ASN A 739 18.93 3.82 19.39
N GLN A 740 17.87 3.53 18.61
CA GLN A 740 17.52 2.19 18.11
C GLN A 740 17.37 1.13 19.22
N LYS A 741 16.88 1.53 20.41
CA LYS A 741 16.72 0.67 21.58
C LYS A 741 15.46 0.93 22.39
N VAL A 742 15.04 -0.11 23.12
CA VAL A 742 13.99 -0.09 24.15
C VAL A 742 14.54 -0.71 25.44
N SER A 743 14.17 -0.17 26.59
CA SER A 743 14.58 -0.62 27.92
C SER A 743 13.45 -1.32 28.67
N PHE A 744 13.77 -2.42 29.36
CA PHE A 744 12.84 -3.24 30.15
C PHE A 744 13.40 -3.39 31.57
N TYR A 745 12.68 -2.91 32.58
CA TYR A 745 13.09 -2.94 33.99
C TYR A 745 12.26 -3.93 34.80
N ASN A 746 12.92 -4.88 35.47
CA ASN A 746 12.30 -5.81 36.41
C ASN A 746 12.13 -5.16 37.80
N GLY A 747 10.89 -4.78 38.12
CA GLY A 747 10.51 -4.20 39.42
C GLY A 747 10.10 -5.22 40.49
N SER A 748 10.32 -6.52 40.27
CA SER A 748 10.04 -7.55 41.28
C SER A 748 11.21 -7.79 42.23
N GLY A 749 10.93 -8.40 43.38
CA GLY A 749 11.95 -8.95 44.28
C GLY A 749 12.55 -10.30 43.81
N GLY A 750 12.19 -10.75 42.61
CA GLY A 750 12.58 -12.05 42.06
C GLY A 750 13.21 -11.95 40.68
N THR A 751 13.65 -13.10 40.18
CA THR A 751 14.15 -13.29 38.82
C THR A 751 12.99 -13.52 37.85
N VAL A 752 13.13 -13.07 36.60
CA VAL A 752 12.15 -13.31 35.53
C VAL A 752 12.84 -13.67 34.21
N HIS A 753 12.13 -14.37 33.34
CA HIS A 753 12.45 -14.43 31.92
C HIS A 753 11.53 -13.52 31.11
N LEU A 754 12.05 -12.97 30.01
CA LEU A 754 11.32 -12.08 29.11
C LEU A 754 11.29 -12.66 27.70
N VAL A 755 10.11 -12.65 27.08
CA VAL A 755 9.93 -12.88 25.64
C VAL A 755 9.35 -11.60 25.05
N VAL A 756 9.92 -11.10 23.97
CA VAL A 756 9.48 -9.88 23.29
C VAL A 756 9.31 -10.18 21.82
N ASP A 757 8.08 -10.09 21.36
CA ASP A 757 7.70 -10.24 19.95
C ASP A 757 7.20 -8.89 19.42
N MET A 758 7.62 -8.50 18.22
CA MET A 758 7.27 -7.24 17.56
C MET A 758 6.13 -7.48 16.57
N PHE A 759 5.03 -6.74 16.73
CA PHE A 759 3.80 -6.87 15.92
C PHE A 759 3.68 -5.78 14.84
N GLY A 760 4.49 -4.74 14.96
CA GLY A 760 4.64 -3.66 14.00
C GLY A 760 5.34 -2.47 14.63
N TYR A 761 5.49 -1.40 13.87
CA TYR A 761 6.16 -0.19 14.33
C TYR A 761 5.64 1.05 13.63
N GLN A 762 5.90 2.19 14.24
CA GLN A 762 5.70 3.49 13.65
C GLN A 762 7.03 3.97 13.08
N SER A 763 7.01 4.48 11.86
CA SER A 763 8.16 5.13 11.24
C SER A 763 7.71 6.35 10.44
N TYR A 764 8.68 7.20 10.11
CA TYR A 764 8.54 8.10 8.96
C TYR A 764 8.34 7.28 7.65
#